data_AF-A0A2T6DBE8-F1
#
_entry.id   AF-A0A2T6DBE8-F1
#
_cell.length_a   1.000
_cell.length_b   1.000
_cell.length_c   1.000
_cell.angle_alpha   90.00
_cell.angle_beta   90.00
_cell.angle_gamma   90.00
#
_symmetry.space_group_name_H-M   'P 1'
#
loop_
_entity.id
_entity.type
_entity.pdbx_description
1 polymer ?
#
loop_
_entity_poly.entity_id
_entity_poly.type
_entity_poly.pdbx_seq_one_letter_code
_entity_poly.pdbx_strand_id
1 'polypeptide(L)'
;MRTVSRRVPILHPPPAMQFREYTPNPLSSWAILRIIAVAAMMMGGLTYLAITLYKLQIVERAKWVQRVENQQIVKARLPPARGMIMDRGDNPWDHSLREPIALAENRVSYDIDFYMETLVRHYKGENKGVVPTKTVMVRDRKKNRNDRVEVLDVAKIVRDCLVPISTSLGITELPEDKDIENHYRSRGDLPYQFKTDVDWALLSQFSERNLGMPGIEIVARPVRYYKYGAMAAHLMGYVGKPESEKEQLAEDMVAYETVGRQGVEKLLDLRMQGRPGAKLTRVNARGDVMQQEAEIKYATMGDNVALTLDARMQYITEQAMRSVGRGAAVLLDPRNGDVLAMVSVPSYDPNDFIPRIKGDDWARLNGDATAPMVNRATSSFPPGSIYKIMIALAALKAGKITPNTVFPCPAELYIGGRPFRNWTKIPLGPSKLREAIRMSNNPFFYQVGIQAGMKALVDMGKIMGFGEPTGLGVPESGGILPSPEWLKESGRKDERWTEAFTANFSIGQGYVTTTPLQMCVMMASVANGGVVYQPRLVNAYYDQNLNRTEVPPVVARSTLDMKKSDIDAVREGLIAVVEGGTGKNARLPEHRMAGKTGTAQSWSKINDRWVKDNRTWFLGYGPVENPRYVLCVMVEGGVSGGSTCAPLFHDIMKQVFALEKGEKVDITYLTPAVGHFKGVEEVSGPGASTASAANTPAPRAAAADEPAAVEEDERPAAAPVAPPPPPRPVMPPRRSGSIPSRF
;
A
#
# COMPACT_ATOMS: atom_id res chain seq x y z
N MET A 1 55.56 9.91 60.56
CA MET A 1 55.98 11.33 60.52
C MET A 1 55.06 12.05 59.55
N ARG A 2 54.49 13.24 59.75
CA ARG A 2 54.42 14.21 60.88
C ARG A 2 53.04 14.91 60.74
N THR A 3 52.11 14.79 61.68
CA THR A 3 51.77 15.79 62.74
C THR A 3 51.48 17.23 62.29
N VAL A 4 50.21 17.66 62.40
CA VAL A 4 49.72 19.04 62.60
C VAL A 4 48.47 18.91 63.49
N SER A 5 48.53 19.07 64.83
CA SER A 5 48.72 20.26 65.68
C SER A 5 47.49 21.17 65.84
N ARG A 6 47.10 21.39 67.11
CA ARG A 6 45.97 22.21 67.61
C ARG A 6 46.21 23.72 67.45
N ARG A 7 45.13 24.53 67.46
CA ARG A 7 44.81 25.51 68.54
C ARG A 7 43.44 26.22 68.34
N VAL A 8 42.99 26.91 69.39
CA VAL A 8 41.67 27.56 69.61
C VAL A 8 41.90 29.08 69.83
N PRO A 9 40.98 30.00 69.44
CA PRO A 9 40.31 30.85 70.47
C PRO A 9 38.86 31.36 70.17
N ILE A 10 37.96 31.13 71.13
CA ILE A 10 36.98 32.04 71.81
C ILE A 10 36.38 33.26 71.07
N LEU A 11 35.04 33.43 71.17
CA LEU A 11 34.32 34.73 71.24
C LEU A 11 32.92 34.61 71.90
N HIS A 12 32.29 35.75 72.25
CA HIS A 12 31.27 35.96 73.32
C HIS A 12 29.77 35.70 72.96
N PRO A 13 28.84 35.63 73.96
CA PRO A 13 27.43 35.24 73.78
C PRO A 13 26.41 36.41 73.64
N PRO A 14 25.19 36.17 73.10
CA PRO A 14 24.06 37.12 73.05
C PRO A 14 23.07 36.99 74.24
N PRO A 15 22.17 37.99 74.46
CA PRO A 15 21.43 38.17 75.72
C PRO A 15 20.08 37.43 75.84
N ALA A 16 19.56 37.36 77.07
CA ALA A 16 18.33 36.64 77.43
C ALA A 16 17.03 37.39 77.09
N MET A 17 15.98 36.62 76.77
CA MET A 17 14.63 37.11 76.49
C MET A 17 13.64 36.53 77.52
N GLN A 18 12.87 37.39 78.18
CA GLN A 18 11.95 36.99 79.26
C GLN A 18 10.69 36.31 78.70
N PHE A 19 10.29 35.20 79.34
CA PHE A 19 9.03 34.52 79.05
C PHE A 19 7.86 35.18 79.77
N ARG A 20 6.75 35.35 79.06
CA ARG A 20 5.47 35.80 79.60
C ARG A 20 4.68 34.57 80.04
N GLU A 21 4.32 34.46 81.32
CA GLU A 21 3.55 33.32 81.81
C GLU A 21 2.18 33.25 81.10
N TYR A 22 1.89 32.09 80.51
CA TYR A 22 0.62 31.80 79.86
C TYR A 22 -0.11 30.76 80.69
N THR A 23 -1.08 31.21 81.49
CA THR A 23 -1.96 30.32 82.27
C THR A 23 -3.01 29.70 81.35
N PRO A 24 -3.04 28.37 81.15
CA PRO A 24 -4.01 27.76 80.27
C PRO A 24 -5.39 27.75 80.93
N ASN A 25 -6.40 28.29 80.24
CA ASN A 25 -7.79 28.12 80.64
C ASN A 25 -8.14 26.61 80.68
N PRO A 26 -8.86 26.11 81.70
CA PRO A 26 -9.30 24.74 81.73
C PRO A 26 -10.20 24.44 80.52
N LEU A 27 -9.91 23.35 79.82
CA LEU A 27 -10.71 22.89 78.68
C LEU A 27 -12.16 22.70 79.12
N SER A 28 -13.10 23.32 78.39
CA SER A 28 -14.53 23.16 78.71
C SER A 28 -14.94 21.69 78.62
N SER A 29 -15.92 21.28 79.42
CA SER A 29 -16.37 19.87 79.49
C SER A 29 -16.74 19.30 78.11
N TRP A 30 -17.25 20.16 77.22
CA TRP A 30 -17.54 19.84 75.82
C TRP A 30 -16.29 19.57 74.96
N ALA A 31 -15.17 20.27 75.20
CA ALA A 31 -13.91 20.01 74.51
C ALA A 31 -13.33 18.66 74.96
N ILE A 32 -13.38 18.35 76.26
CA ILE A 32 -12.95 17.06 76.81
C ILE A 32 -13.81 15.90 76.24
N LEU A 33 -15.14 16.05 76.22
CA LEU A 33 -16.06 15.09 75.59
C LEU A 33 -15.76 14.86 74.11
N ARG A 34 -15.43 15.91 73.34
CA ARG A 34 -15.02 15.77 71.93
C ARG A 34 -13.70 15.03 71.78
N ILE A 35 -12.70 15.31 72.62
CA ILE A 35 -11.41 14.60 72.59
C ILE A 35 -11.61 13.11 72.92
N ILE A 36 -12.42 12.80 73.93
CA ILE A 36 -12.75 11.41 74.30
C ILE A 36 -13.51 10.71 73.16
N ALA A 37 -14.48 11.38 72.51
CA ALA A 37 -15.21 10.83 71.38
C ALA A 37 -14.30 10.54 70.17
N VAL A 38 -13.37 11.44 69.85
CA VAL A 38 -12.37 11.22 68.79
C VAL A 38 -11.41 10.09 69.16
N ALA A 39 -10.91 10.04 70.40
CA ALA A 39 -10.03 8.96 70.87
C ALA A 39 -10.74 7.60 70.85
N ALA A 40 -12.01 7.54 71.25
CA ALA A 40 -12.82 6.32 71.17
C ALA A 40 -13.06 5.89 69.71
N MET A 41 -13.31 6.84 68.79
CA MET A 41 -13.46 6.55 67.37
C MET A 41 -12.14 6.05 66.74
N MET A 42 -11.00 6.65 67.10
CA MET A 42 -9.68 6.19 66.66
C MET A 42 -9.34 4.80 67.22
N MET A 43 -9.62 4.53 68.50
CA MET A 43 -9.47 3.18 69.05
C MET A 43 -10.37 2.18 68.35
N GLY A 44 -11.66 2.49 68.14
CA GLY A 44 -12.58 1.63 67.39
C GLY A 44 -12.09 1.32 65.98
N GLY A 45 -11.57 2.32 65.26
CA GLY A 45 -10.94 2.15 63.95
C GLY A 45 -9.69 1.28 63.97
N LEU A 46 -8.80 1.47 64.95
CA LEU A 46 -7.59 0.65 65.14
C LEU A 46 -7.93 -0.79 65.54
N THR A 47 -8.92 -1.00 66.41
CA THR A 47 -9.41 -2.34 66.78
C THR A 47 -10.06 -3.04 65.58
N TYR A 48 -10.85 -2.33 64.77
CA TYR A 48 -11.41 -2.87 63.53
C TYR A 48 -10.30 -3.26 62.53
N LEU A 49 -9.28 -2.41 62.36
CA LEU A 49 -8.10 -2.71 61.56
C LEU A 49 -7.36 -3.95 62.09
N ALA A 50 -7.13 -4.06 63.40
CA ALA A 50 -6.46 -5.21 64.00
C ALA A 50 -7.27 -6.51 63.82
N ILE A 51 -8.60 -6.47 63.99
CA ILE A 51 -9.49 -7.62 63.72
C ILE A 51 -9.47 -8.00 62.24
N THR A 52 -9.49 -7.02 61.33
CA THR A 52 -9.43 -7.25 59.88
C THR A 52 -8.08 -7.85 59.47
N LEU A 53 -6.99 -7.35 60.05
CA LEU A 53 -5.63 -7.86 59.83
C LEU A 53 -5.48 -9.29 60.37
N TYR A 54 -5.99 -9.58 61.58
CA TYR A 54 -6.01 -10.92 62.16
C TYR A 54 -6.83 -11.90 61.30
N LYS A 55 -7.99 -11.45 60.79
CA LYS A 55 -8.81 -12.25 59.88
C LYS A 55 -8.04 -12.58 58.59
N LEU A 56 -7.38 -11.60 57.97
CA LEU A 56 -6.58 -11.82 56.75
C LEU A 56 -5.34 -12.69 56.98
N GLN A 57 -4.57 -12.42 58.04
CA GLN A 57 -3.26 -13.03 58.26
C GLN A 57 -3.30 -14.38 59.00
N ILE A 58 -4.33 -14.62 59.81
CA ILE A 58 -4.44 -15.84 60.65
C ILE A 58 -5.65 -16.69 60.24
N VAL A 59 -6.86 -16.13 60.21
CA VAL A 59 -8.08 -16.93 59.90
C VAL A 59 -8.10 -17.36 58.44
N GLU A 60 -7.83 -16.43 57.51
CA GLU A 60 -7.75 -16.71 56.08
C GLU A 60 -6.36 -17.19 55.64
N ARG A 61 -5.43 -17.42 56.57
CA ARG A 61 -4.06 -17.84 56.27
C ARG A 61 -4.01 -19.02 55.31
N ALA A 62 -4.86 -20.03 55.48
CA ALA A 62 -4.92 -21.18 54.57
C ALA A 62 -5.32 -20.80 53.13
N LYS A 63 -6.31 -19.89 52.96
CA LYS A 63 -6.76 -19.36 51.64
C LYS A 63 -5.71 -18.49 50.94
N TRP A 64 -4.76 -17.93 51.68
CA TRP A 64 -3.68 -17.11 51.13
C TRP A 64 -2.39 -17.92 50.96
N VAL A 65 -2.07 -18.84 51.87
CA VAL A 65 -0.96 -19.81 51.72
C VAL A 65 -1.20 -20.73 50.52
N GLN A 66 -2.43 -21.24 50.29
CA GLN A 66 -2.75 -21.97 49.04
C GLN A 66 -2.66 -21.11 47.76
N ARG A 67 -2.66 -19.78 47.87
CA ARG A 67 -2.43 -18.87 46.72
C ARG A 67 -0.98 -18.42 46.58
N VAL A 68 -0.18 -18.53 47.65
CA VAL A 68 1.25 -18.19 47.69
C VAL A 68 2.10 -19.42 47.37
N GLU A 69 1.65 -20.61 47.75
CA GLU A 69 2.15 -21.87 47.20
C GLU A 69 1.71 -22.00 45.74
N ASN A 70 2.55 -21.42 44.88
CA ASN A 70 2.93 -22.08 43.64
C ASN A 70 1.90 -22.04 42.51
N GLN A 71 1.41 -20.85 42.14
CA GLN A 71 0.58 -20.66 40.94
C GLN A 71 1.05 -19.45 40.14
N GLN A 72 1.79 -19.69 39.04
CA GLN A 72 2.00 -18.68 37.99
C GLN A 72 1.00 -18.92 36.85
N ILE A 73 0.53 -17.84 36.21
CA ILE A 73 -0.33 -17.91 35.03
C ILE A 73 0.53 -17.62 33.81
N VAL A 74 0.78 -18.64 32.98
CA VAL A 74 1.46 -18.52 31.70
C VAL A 74 0.42 -18.19 30.62
N LYS A 75 0.54 -17.02 30.00
CA LYS A 75 -0.39 -16.53 28.98
C LYS A 75 0.12 -16.89 27.57
N ALA A 76 -0.20 -18.09 27.10
CA ALA A 76 0.00 -18.44 25.70
C ALA A 76 -1.02 -17.69 24.83
N ARG A 77 -0.59 -17.14 23.69
CA ARG A 77 -1.44 -16.28 22.84
C ARG A 77 -2.15 -17.09 21.76
N LEU A 78 -3.40 -16.74 21.46
CA LEU A 78 -4.13 -17.22 20.29
C LEU A 78 -4.26 -16.08 19.25
N PRO A 79 -3.65 -16.18 18.06
CA PRO A 79 -3.80 -15.15 17.03
C PRO A 79 -5.25 -15.13 16.50
N PRO A 80 -5.84 -13.93 16.27
CA PRO A 80 -7.15 -13.82 15.65
C PRO A 80 -7.06 -14.11 14.14
N ALA A 81 -8.15 -14.63 13.57
CA ALA A 81 -8.32 -14.62 12.13
C ALA A 81 -8.59 -13.18 11.65
N ARG A 82 -7.97 -12.78 10.54
CA ARG A 82 -8.17 -11.46 9.96
C ARG A 82 -9.44 -11.44 9.10
N GLY A 83 -10.22 -10.37 9.16
CA GLY A 83 -11.38 -10.16 8.30
C GLY A 83 -11.08 -10.35 6.81
N MET A 84 -11.98 -11.02 6.09
CA MET A 84 -11.88 -11.24 4.65
C MET A 84 -12.08 -9.93 3.89
N ILE A 85 -11.34 -9.74 2.80
CA ILE A 85 -11.64 -8.72 1.81
C ILE A 85 -12.34 -9.40 0.65
N MET A 86 -13.53 -8.90 0.31
CA MET A 86 -14.39 -9.41 -0.74
C MET A 86 -14.62 -8.32 -1.80
N ASP A 87 -15.00 -8.73 -3.00
CA ASP A 87 -15.50 -7.83 -4.03
C ASP A 87 -16.91 -7.32 -3.69
N ARG A 88 -17.51 -6.50 -4.56
CA ARG A 88 -18.82 -5.88 -4.30
C ARG A 88 -19.99 -6.86 -4.16
N GLY A 89 -19.83 -8.12 -4.56
CA GLY A 89 -20.92 -9.08 -4.70
C GLY A 89 -21.91 -8.61 -5.77
N ASP A 90 -23.15 -8.37 -5.34
CA ASP A 90 -24.27 -7.88 -6.12
C ASP A 90 -23.84 -7.05 -7.33
N ASN A 91 -24.03 -7.65 -8.50
CA ASN A 91 -24.11 -6.91 -9.74
C ASN A 91 -25.34 -6.00 -9.59
N PRO A 92 -25.24 -4.65 -9.55
CA PRO A 92 -26.40 -3.81 -9.28
C PRO A 92 -27.43 -3.78 -10.43
N TRP A 93 -27.19 -4.60 -11.46
CA TRP A 93 -27.91 -4.70 -12.73
C TRP A 93 -28.43 -6.12 -13.00
N ASP A 94 -28.12 -7.07 -12.11
CA ASP A 94 -28.72 -8.41 -12.09
C ASP A 94 -29.56 -8.53 -10.81
N HIS A 95 -30.79 -9.03 -10.95
CA HIS A 95 -31.66 -9.32 -9.81
C HIS A 95 -31.33 -10.68 -9.16
N SER A 96 -30.40 -11.46 -9.75
CA SER A 96 -29.75 -12.57 -9.08
C SER A 96 -28.71 -12.03 -8.08
N LEU A 97 -28.94 -12.32 -6.79
CA LEU A 97 -28.01 -12.01 -5.71
C LEU A 97 -26.74 -12.85 -5.92
N ARG A 98 -25.66 -12.21 -6.36
CA ARG A 98 -24.34 -12.87 -6.45
C ARG A 98 -23.59 -12.64 -5.16
N GLU A 99 -23.25 -13.73 -4.48
CA GLU A 99 -22.39 -13.69 -3.30
C GLU A 99 -21.05 -12.97 -3.62
N PRO A 100 -20.57 -12.10 -2.70
CA PRO A 100 -19.24 -11.51 -2.79
C PRO A 100 -18.14 -12.55 -2.99
N ILE A 101 -17.25 -12.31 -3.95
CA ILE A 101 -16.08 -13.16 -4.16
C ILE A 101 -14.99 -12.72 -3.17
N ALA A 102 -14.51 -13.65 -2.35
CA ALA A 102 -13.34 -13.42 -1.51
C ALA A 102 -12.09 -13.14 -2.38
N LEU A 103 -11.48 -11.98 -2.17
CA LEU A 103 -10.25 -11.53 -2.82
C LEU A 103 -9.02 -11.84 -1.94
N ALA A 104 -9.16 -11.63 -0.63
CA ALA A 104 -8.19 -12.04 0.37
C ALA A 104 -8.89 -12.67 1.58
N GLU A 105 -8.40 -13.83 1.99
CA GLU A 105 -8.93 -14.66 3.07
C GLU A 105 -7.77 -15.16 3.96
N ASN A 106 -8.01 -16.12 4.85
CA ASN A 106 -6.92 -16.77 5.60
C ASN A 106 -6.92 -18.26 5.30
N ARG A 107 -5.73 -18.82 5.08
CA ARG A 107 -5.50 -20.27 5.10
C ARG A 107 -4.88 -20.68 6.44
N VAL A 108 -4.94 -21.96 6.75
CA VAL A 108 -4.20 -22.52 7.88
C VAL A 108 -2.73 -22.69 7.50
N SER A 109 -1.85 -22.14 8.32
CA SER A 109 -0.42 -22.46 8.36
C SER A 109 -0.16 -23.36 9.56
N TYR A 110 0.70 -24.35 9.39
CA TYR A 110 1.21 -25.14 10.51
C TYR A 110 2.64 -24.68 10.81
N ASP A 111 2.86 -24.21 12.03
CA ASP A 111 4.14 -23.64 12.46
C ASP A 111 4.73 -24.51 13.58
N ILE A 112 6.04 -24.77 13.53
CA ILE A 112 6.79 -25.42 14.62
C ILE A 112 7.30 -24.32 15.56
N ASP A 113 6.76 -24.32 16.78
CA ASP A 113 7.02 -23.32 17.83
C ASP A 113 7.83 -23.93 18.99
N PHE A 114 8.82 -23.18 19.49
CA PHE A 114 9.66 -23.57 20.64
C PHE A 114 9.44 -22.66 21.86
N TYR A 115 9.02 -23.24 22.98
CA TYR A 115 8.93 -22.57 24.27
C TYR A 115 10.27 -22.70 25.00
N MET A 116 11.14 -21.70 24.86
CA MET A 116 12.52 -21.75 25.33
C MET A 116 12.65 -22.01 26.84
N GLU A 117 11.77 -21.44 27.67
CA GLU A 117 11.77 -21.75 29.11
C GLU A 117 11.49 -23.22 29.38
N THR A 118 10.53 -23.82 28.67
CA THR A 118 10.17 -25.24 28.81
C THR A 118 11.32 -26.14 28.38
N LEU A 119 12.01 -25.81 27.28
CA LEU A 119 13.22 -26.50 26.85
C LEU A 119 14.34 -26.43 27.90
N VAL A 120 14.61 -25.24 28.46
CA VAL A 120 15.60 -25.05 29.53
C VAL A 120 15.25 -25.85 30.79
N ARG A 121 13.97 -25.90 31.18
CA ARG A 121 13.48 -26.70 32.32
C ARG A 121 13.63 -28.20 32.05
N HIS A 122 13.24 -28.67 30.87
CA HIS A 122 13.36 -30.07 30.46
C HIS A 122 14.83 -30.53 30.45
N TYR A 123 15.71 -29.78 29.77
CA TYR A 123 17.15 -30.05 29.74
C TYR A 123 17.75 -30.11 31.15
N LYS A 124 17.39 -29.17 32.03
CA LYS A 124 17.83 -29.15 33.42
C LYS A 124 17.34 -30.37 34.21
N GLY A 125 16.13 -30.85 33.92
CA GLY A 125 15.57 -32.07 34.50
C GLY A 125 16.37 -33.32 34.14
N GLU A 126 16.61 -33.54 32.84
CA GLU A 126 17.38 -34.70 32.36
C GLU A 126 18.83 -34.68 32.86
N ASN A 127 19.46 -33.50 32.87
CA ASN A 127 20.85 -33.31 33.28
C ASN A 127 21.03 -33.10 34.79
N LYS A 128 20.06 -33.51 35.63
CA LYS A 128 20.13 -33.48 37.11
C LYS A 128 20.51 -32.11 37.69
N GLY A 129 20.06 -31.03 37.06
CA GLY A 129 20.35 -29.66 37.47
C GLY A 129 21.55 -29.00 36.79
N VAL A 130 22.40 -29.76 36.07
CA VAL A 130 23.54 -29.23 35.33
C VAL A 130 23.06 -28.57 34.05
N VAL A 131 23.47 -27.31 33.83
CA VAL A 131 23.12 -26.52 32.64
C VAL A 131 24.38 -25.89 32.04
N PRO A 132 24.53 -25.84 30.71
CA PRO A 132 25.63 -25.13 30.07
C PRO A 132 25.64 -23.64 30.41
N THR A 133 26.81 -23.11 30.76
CA THR A 133 27.04 -21.67 30.95
C THR A 133 28.13 -21.18 30.00
N LYS A 134 28.12 -19.87 29.73
CA LYS A 134 29.16 -19.18 28.96
C LYS A 134 29.52 -17.85 29.59
N THR A 135 30.77 -17.45 29.43
CA THR A 135 31.32 -16.22 30.02
C THR A 135 31.08 -15.02 29.10
N VAL A 136 30.41 -13.99 29.62
CA VAL A 136 30.13 -12.75 28.89
C VAL A 136 30.75 -11.56 29.64
N MET A 137 31.29 -10.59 28.91
CA MET A 137 31.82 -9.36 29.49
C MET A 137 30.68 -8.36 29.70
N VAL A 138 30.34 -8.04 30.96
CA VAL A 138 29.31 -7.07 31.31
C VAL A 138 29.97 -5.80 31.86
N ARG A 139 29.62 -4.63 31.30
CA ARG A 139 30.17 -3.34 31.75
C ARG A 139 29.48 -2.88 33.03
N ASP A 140 30.18 -2.97 34.16
CA ASP A 140 29.74 -2.40 35.44
C ASP A 140 29.83 -0.86 35.35
N ARG A 141 28.68 -0.20 35.18
CA ARG A 141 28.58 1.27 35.12
C ARG A 141 28.98 1.97 36.42
N LYS A 142 28.96 1.29 37.58
CA LYS A 142 29.37 1.87 38.87
C LYS A 142 30.89 1.78 39.08
N LYS A 143 31.53 0.73 38.57
CA LYS A 143 33.00 0.51 38.67
C LYS A 143 33.79 0.90 37.42
N ASN A 144 33.11 1.31 36.35
CA ASN A 144 33.66 1.64 35.02
C ASN A 144 34.66 0.59 34.48
N ARG A 145 34.34 -0.69 34.68
CA ARG A 145 35.14 -1.84 34.23
C ARG A 145 34.24 -2.92 33.63
N ASN A 146 34.80 -3.81 32.82
CA ASN A 146 34.07 -4.97 32.31
C ASN A 146 34.34 -6.17 33.22
N ASP A 147 33.30 -6.64 33.93
CA ASP A 147 33.36 -7.83 34.76
C ASP A 147 32.97 -9.06 33.92
N ARG A 148 33.63 -10.20 34.14
CA ARG A 148 33.24 -11.49 33.56
C ARG A 148 32.07 -12.05 34.35
N VAL A 149 30.96 -12.31 33.66
CA VAL A 149 29.75 -12.89 34.24
C VAL A 149 29.45 -14.19 33.50
N GLU A 150 29.29 -15.30 34.22
CA GLU A 150 28.73 -16.52 33.65
C GLU A 150 27.21 -16.34 33.48
N VAL A 151 26.73 -16.63 32.28
CA VAL A 151 25.30 -16.64 31.96
C VAL A 151 24.92 -18.00 31.38
N LEU A 152 23.64 -18.36 31.47
CA LEU A 152 23.09 -19.55 30.85
C LEU A 152 23.31 -19.54 29.32
N ASP A 153 23.86 -20.63 28.77
CA ASP A 153 24.01 -20.80 27.32
C ASP A 153 22.74 -21.43 26.73
N VAL A 154 21.71 -20.60 26.60
CA VAL A 154 20.40 -20.99 26.05
C VAL A 154 20.52 -21.47 24.60
N ALA A 155 21.41 -20.87 23.81
CA ALA A 155 21.64 -21.30 22.42
C ALA A 155 22.16 -22.73 22.35
N LYS A 156 23.09 -23.12 23.23
CA LYS A 156 23.51 -24.52 23.33
C LYS A 156 22.39 -25.43 23.80
N ILE A 157 21.68 -25.08 24.88
CA ILE A 157 20.57 -25.90 25.41
C ILE A 157 19.51 -26.18 24.35
N VAL A 158 19.07 -25.13 23.64
CA VAL A 158 18.07 -25.27 22.57
C VAL A 158 18.61 -26.17 21.47
N ARG A 159 19.83 -25.97 20.96
CA ARG A 159 20.41 -26.86 19.93
C ARG A 159 20.54 -28.30 20.36
N ASP A 160 21.00 -28.57 21.59
CA ASP A 160 21.12 -29.93 22.11
C ASP A 160 19.74 -30.65 22.13
N CYS A 161 18.65 -29.92 22.42
CA CYS A 161 17.28 -30.44 22.29
C CYS A 161 16.80 -30.56 20.82
N LEU A 162 17.22 -29.65 19.93
CA LEU A 162 16.75 -29.63 18.54
C LEU A 162 17.42 -30.65 17.63
N VAL A 163 18.70 -30.96 17.81
CA VAL A 163 19.47 -31.86 16.92
C VAL A 163 18.83 -33.25 16.75
N PRO A 164 18.31 -33.92 17.80
CA PRO A 164 17.60 -35.20 17.64
C PRO A 164 16.34 -35.08 16.77
N ILE A 165 15.57 -34.00 16.95
CA ILE A 165 14.34 -33.74 16.21
C ILE A 165 14.65 -33.35 14.76
N SER A 166 15.59 -32.44 14.55
CA SER A 166 15.96 -31.96 13.22
C SER A 166 16.51 -33.12 12.37
N THR A 167 17.31 -34.01 12.97
CA THR A 167 17.79 -35.25 12.35
C THR A 167 16.64 -36.22 12.02
N SER A 168 15.71 -36.43 12.96
CA SER A 168 14.53 -37.30 12.76
C SER A 168 13.57 -36.80 11.68
N LEU A 169 13.50 -35.49 11.46
CA LEU A 169 12.59 -34.82 10.54
C LEU A 169 13.27 -34.30 9.25
N GLY A 170 14.55 -34.61 9.03
CA GLY A 170 15.30 -34.13 7.86
C GLY A 170 15.46 -32.60 7.78
N ILE A 171 15.33 -31.88 8.91
CA ILE A 171 15.50 -30.42 8.97
C ILE A 171 16.99 -30.12 9.10
N THR A 172 17.58 -29.58 8.04
CA THR A 172 19.01 -29.22 7.95
C THR A 172 19.33 -27.83 8.51
N GLU A 173 18.39 -26.89 8.38
CA GLU A 173 18.54 -25.51 8.87
C GLU A 173 18.14 -25.41 10.35
N LEU A 174 19.10 -25.05 11.20
CA LEU A 174 18.89 -24.76 12.63
C LEU A 174 18.97 -23.24 12.87
N PRO A 175 18.30 -22.72 13.92
CA PRO A 175 18.27 -21.27 14.17
C PRO A 175 19.61 -20.77 14.71
N GLU A 176 20.01 -19.55 14.33
CA GLU A 176 21.26 -18.95 14.81
C GLU A 176 21.24 -18.69 16.33
N ASP A 177 22.36 -18.97 17.01
CA ASP A 177 22.58 -18.72 18.43
C ASP A 177 22.17 -17.30 18.86
N LYS A 178 22.49 -16.33 18.00
CA LYS A 178 22.19 -14.92 18.21
C LYS A 178 20.69 -14.66 18.27
N ASP A 179 19.90 -15.32 17.42
CA ASP A 179 18.45 -15.17 17.39
C ASP A 179 17.79 -15.91 18.56
N ILE A 180 18.31 -17.09 18.93
CA ILE A 180 17.89 -17.81 20.14
C ILE A 180 18.10 -16.92 21.39
N GLU A 181 19.30 -16.36 21.56
CA GLU A 181 19.63 -15.50 22.69
C GLU A 181 18.86 -14.19 22.71
N ASN A 182 18.67 -13.55 21.55
CA ASN A 182 17.91 -12.31 21.43
C ASN A 182 16.44 -12.54 21.79
N HIS A 183 15.84 -13.64 21.31
CA HIS A 183 14.46 -13.98 21.65
C HIS A 183 14.32 -14.29 23.13
N TYR A 184 15.18 -15.15 23.70
CA TYR A 184 15.14 -15.48 25.13
C TYR A 184 15.24 -14.24 26.02
N ARG A 185 16.15 -13.30 25.70
CA ARG A 185 16.36 -12.07 26.50
C ARG A 185 15.27 -11.02 26.34
N SER A 186 14.59 -10.96 25.18
CA SER A 186 13.60 -9.91 24.89
C SER A 186 12.16 -10.36 25.07
N ARG A 187 11.87 -11.64 24.79
CA ARG A 187 10.52 -12.21 24.62
C ARG A 187 10.48 -13.70 25.03
N GLY A 188 11.25 -14.10 26.05
CA GLY A 188 11.34 -15.50 26.50
C GLY A 188 10.00 -16.16 26.88
N ASP A 189 9.02 -15.37 27.30
CA ASP A 189 7.64 -15.80 27.62
C ASP A 189 6.81 -16.18 26.38
N LEU A 190 7.24 -15.79 25.18
CA LEU A 190 6.58 -16.09 23.91
C LEU A 190 7.27 -17.26 23.19
N PRO A 191 6.51 -18.10 22.45
CA PRO A 191 7.13 -19.12 21.60
C PRO A 191 8.03 -18.49 20.55
N TYR A 192 9.13 -19.17 20.24
CA TYR A 192 10.00 -18.87 19.12
C TYR A 192 9.50 -19.65 17.89
N GLN A 193 9.03 -18.92 16.88
CA GLN A 193 8.64 -19.48 15.59
C GLN A 193 9.89 -19.97 14.87
N PHE A 194 10.12 -21.28 14.85
CA PHE A 194 11.30 -21.86 14.21
C PHE A 194 11.09 -22.09 12.71
N LYS A 195 10.00 -22.79 12.36
CA LYS A 195 9.67 -23.06 10.96
C LYS A 195 8.17 -22.83 10.76
N THR A 196 7.85 -21.81 9.98
CA THR A 196 6.48 -21.40 9.65
C THR A 196 6.03 -22.05 8.35
N ASP A 197 4.73 -22.33 8.23
CA ASP A 197 4.11 -22.85 7.00
C ASP A 197 4.77 -24.16 6.50
N VAL A 198 4.88 -25.14 7.40
CA VAL A 198 5.44 -26.46 7.05
C VAL A 198 4.53 -27.21 6.08
N ASP A 199 5.14 -27.91 5.12
CA ASP A 199 4.41 -28.76 4.20
C ASP A 199 3.75 -29.97 4.89
N TRP A 200 2.82 -30.60 4.18
CA TRP A 200 2.06 -31.74 4.71
C TRP A 200 2.95 -32.95 5.03
N ALA A 201 4.08 -33.12 4.35
CA ALA A 201 4.99 -34.24 4.58
C ALA A 201 5.73 -34.06 5.92
N LEU A 202 6.27 -32.86 6.18
CA LEU A 202 6.93 -32.51 7.43
C LEU A 202 5.94 -32.49 8.61
N LEU A 203 4.72 -31.98 8.40
CA LEU A 203 3.64 -32.05 9.40
C LEU A 203 3.29 -33.50 9.78
N SER A 204 3.17 -34.39 8.78
CA SER A 204 2.87 -35.80 8.99
C SER A 204 4.01 -36.50 9.73
N GLN A 205 5.25 -36.29 9.29
CA GLN A 205 6.44 -36.86 9.94
C GLN A 205 6.60 -36.36 11.38
N PHE A 206 6.36 -35.08 11.66
CA PHE A 206 6.37 -34.56 13.03
C PHE A 206 5.26 -35.21 13.88
N SER A 207 4.06 -35.35 13.32
CA SER A 207 2.91 -35.90 14.04
C SER A 207 3.10 -37.38 14.40
N GLU A 208 3.69 -38.18 13.49
CA GLU A 208 4.01 -39.60 13.73
C GLU A 208 5.25 -39.78 14.63
N ARG A 209 6.30 -38.98 14.42
CA ARG A 209 7.60 -39.10 15.11
C ARG A 209 7.73 -38.15 16.29
N ASN A 210 6.61 -37.66 16.84
CA ASN A 210 6.63 -36.73 17.96
C ASN A 210 7.35 -37.36 19.16
N LEU A 211 8.58 -36.92 19.42
CA LEU A 211 9.41 -37.44 20.52
C LEU A 211 8.87 -37.08 21.91
N GLY A 212 7.72 -36.38 22.00
CA GLY A 212 7.11 -35.95 23.25
C GLY A 212 7.91 -34.89 23.99
N MET A 213 8.86 -34.25 23.30
CA MET A 213 9.85 -33.36 23.91
C MET A 213 9.16 -32.07 24.43
N PRO A 214 9.15 -31.82 25.75
CA PRO A 214 8.39 -30.72 26.32
C PRO A 214 8.86 -29.34 25.81
N GLY A 215 7.92 -28.55 25.32
CA GLY A 215 8.19 -27.20 24.82
C GLY A 215 8.40 -27.10 23.31
N ILE A 216 8.15 -28.17 22.55
CA ILE A 216 8.11 -28.14 21.09
C ILE A 216 6.71 -28.55 20.64
N GLU A 217 6.00 -27.63 19.99
CA GLU A 217 4.61 -27.82 19.58
C GLU A 217 4.43 -27.47 18.10
N ILE A 218 3.51 -28.15 17.42
CA ILE A 218 2.95 -27.65 16.16
C ILE A 218 1.70 -26.84 16.47
N VAL A 219 1.66 -25.60 15.97
CA VAL A 219 0.57 -24.65 16.17
C VAL A 219 -0.07 -24.31 14.84
N ALA A 220 -1.38 -24.50 14.72
CA ALA A 220 -2.16 -24.03 13.59
C ALA A 220 -2.43 -22.53 13.72
N ARG A 221 -2.06 -21.74 12.71
CA ARG A 221 -2.20 -20.27 12.69
C ARG A 221 -2.92 -19.79 11.44
N PRO A 222 -3.81 -18.78 11.52
CA PRO A 222 -4.40 -18.15 10.35
C PRO A 222 -3.35 -17.28 9.66
N VAL A 223 -3.06 -17.58 8.39
CA VAL A 223 -2.11 -16.84 7.56
C VAL A 223 -2.82 -16.28 6.34
N ARG A 224 -2.52 -15.03 5.99
CA ARG A 224 -3.21 -14.29 4.92
C ARG A 224 -2.99 -14.94 3.56
N TYR A 225 -4.02 -15.00 2.73
CA TYR A 225 -3.94 -15.55 1.38
C TYR A 225 -4.70 -14.68 0.39
N TYR A 226 -4.04 -14.32 -0.71
CA TYR A 226 -4.62 -13.51 -1.80
C TYR A 226 -4.95 -14.44 -2.96
N LYS A 227 -6.24 -14.77 -3.08
CA LYS A 227 -6.76 -15.90 -3.87
C LYS A 227 -6.45 -15.83 -5.37
N TYR A 228 -6.25 -14.62 -5.88
CA TYR A 228 -6.03 -14.33 -7.31
C TYR A 228 -4.64 -13.76 -7.61
N GLY A 229 -3.68 -13.94 -6.70
CA GLY A 229 -2.29 -13.52 -6.86
C GLY A 229 -2.14 -12.02 -7.02
N ALA A 230 -1.45 -11.60 -8.09
CA ALA A 230 -1.16 -10.20 -8.39
C ALA A 230 -2.39 -9.34 -8.79
N MET A 231 -3.60 -9.91 -8.88
CA MET A 231 -4.81 -9.17 -9.21
C MET A 231 -5.09 -8.06 -8.19
N ALA A 232 -5.14 -6.80 -8.64
CA ALA A 232 -5.37 -5.63 -7.79
C ALA A 232 -4.31 -5.42 -6.68
N ALA A 233 -3.09 -5.98 -6.83
CA ALA A 233 -2.06 -5.97 -5.80
C ALA A 233 -1.82 -4.60 -5.15
N HIS A 234 -1.73 -3.51 -5.93
CA HIS A 234 -1.49 -2.17 -5.40
C HIS A 234 -2.69 -1.52 -4.69
N LEU A 235 -3.90 -2.01 -4.94
CA LEU A 235 -5.12 -1.57 -4.27
C LEU A 235 -5.33 -2.37 -2.98
N MET A 236 -5.24 -3.70 -3.07
CA MET A 236 -5.33 -4.61 -1.92
C MET A 236 -4.22 -4.31 -0.91
N GLY A 237 -2.98 -4.16 -1.41
CA GLY A 237 -1.78 -4.13 -0.60
C GLY A 237 -1.43 -5.51 -0.05
N TYR A 238 -0.64 -5.51 1.02
CA TYR A 238 -0.20 -6.72 1.71
C TYR A 238 -0.14 -6.47 3.22
N VAL A 239 -0.04 -7.55 4.00
CA VAL A 239 0.26 -7.52 5.45
C VAL A 239 1.71 -7.91 5.70
N GLY A 240 2.29 -7.47 6.82
CA GLY A 240 3.64 -7.85 7.22
C GLY A 240 3.83 -7.77 8.74
N LYS A 241 4.98 -8.25 9.25
CA LYS A 241 5.28 -8.19 10.69
C LYS A 241 5.34 -6.73 11.21
N PRO A 242 4.89 -6.43 12.43
CA PRO A 242 5.08 -5.12 13.07
C PRO A 242 6.55 -4.69 13.12
N GLU A 243 6.82 -3.40 12.94
CA GLU A 243 8.15 -2.78 12.94
C GLU A 243 8.45 -2.02 14.23
N SER A 244 7.43 -1.75 15.05
CA SER A 244 7.59 -1.09 16.35
C SER A 244 6.64 -1.66 17.41
N GLU A 245 7.02 -1.55 18.69
CA GLU A 245 6.18 -1.97 19.82
C GLU A 245 4.79 -1.28 19.83
N LYS A 246 4.69 -0.08 19.24
CA LYS A 246 3.41 0.65 19.09
C LYS A 246 2.49 0.05 18.03
N GLU A 247 3.03 -0.48 16.93
CA GLU A 247 2.26 -1.28 15.97
C GLU A 247 1.94 -2.67 16.53
N GLN A 248 2.73 -3.11 17.51
CA GLN A 248 2.63 -4.45 18.08
C GLN A 248 1.55 -4.54 19.16
N LEU A 249 1.42 -3.59 20.09
CA LEU A 249 0.57 -3.74 21.26
C LEU A 249 -0.91 -3.36 21.02
N ALA A 250 -1.81 -4.32 21.19
CA ALA A 250 -3.22 -4.06 21.47
C ALA A 250 -3.41 -3.44 22.88
N GLU A 251 -4.57 -2.83 23.16
CA GLU A 251 -4.90 -2.24 24.48
C GLU A 251 -4.74 -3.24 25.65
N ASP A 252 -4.96 -4.54 25.39
CA ASP A 252 -4.79 -5.67 26.33
C ASP A 252 -3.32 -6.12 26.53
N MET A 253 -2.33 -5.33 26.10
CA MET A 253 -0.88 -5.63 26.10
C MET A 253 -0.50 -6.91 25.32
N VAL A 254 -1.31 -7.30 24.33
CA VAL A 254 -1.04 -8.47 23.47
C VAL A 254 -0.49 -7.98 22.14
N ALA A 255 0.65 -8.55 21.73
CA ALA A 255 1.25 -8.30 20.42
C ALA A 255 0.27 -8.60 19.26
N TYR A 256 0.48 -8.00 18.09
CA TYR A 256 -0.02 -8.46 16.79
C TYR A 256 1.07 -9.23 16.04
N GLU A 257 0.72 -10.16 15.14
CA GLU A 257 1.71 -10.91 14.32
C GLU A 257 1.86 -10.29 12.93
N THR A 258 0.77 -9.71 12.42
CA THR A 258 0.68 -9.05 11.13
C THR A 258 -0.10 -7.74 11.27
N VAL A 259 0.35 -6.73 10.53
CA VAL A 259 -0.29 -5.41 10.34
C VAL A 259 -0.40 -5.12 8.85
N GLY A 260 -1.40 -4.33 8.47
CA GLY A 260 -1.59 -3.87 7.09
C GLY A 260 -0.49 -2.90 6.65
N ARG A 261 0.27 -3.26 5.62
CA ARG A 261 1.43 -2.47 5.16
C ARG A 261 1.12 -1.51 4.00
N GLN A 262 0.20 -1.88 3.11
CA GLN A 262 -0.22 -1.06 1.97
C GLN A 262 -1.74 -1.22 1.71
N GLY A 263 -2.32 -0.35 0.87
CA GLY A 263 -3.64 -0.59 0.27
C GLY A 263 -4.81 -0.68 1.26
N VAL A 264 -5.84 -1.45 0.87
CA VAL A 264 -6.99 -1.84 1.70
C VAL A 264 -6.53 -2.46 3.01
N GLU A 265 -5.50 -3.31 2.97
CA GLU A 265 -4.95 -3.97 4.16
C GLU A 265 -4.53 -2.95 5.23
N LYS A 266 -3.85 -1.87 4.84
CA LYS A 266 -3.47 -0.78 5.75
C LYS A 266 -4.63 0.15 6.12
N LEU A 267 -5.49 0.48 5.16
CA LEU A 267 -6.63 1.38 5.38
C LEU A 267 -7.60 0.83 6.43
N LEU A 268 -7.87 -0.48 6.39
CA LEU A 268 -8.87 -1.13 7.23
C LEU A 268 -8.26 -2.00 8.34
N ASP A 269 -6.97 -1.81 8.63
CA ASP A 269 -6.20 -2.68 9.53
C ASP A 269 -6.89 -2.86 10.88
N LEU A 270 -7.23 -1.75 11.55
CA LEU A 270 -7.89 -1.75 12.87
C LEU A 270 -9.25 -2.46 12.91
N ARG A 271 -9.99 -2.53 11.79
CA ARG A 271 -11.26 -3.27 11.70
C ARG A 271 -11.03 -4.75 11.40
N MET A 272 -10.15 -5.04 10.44
CA MET A 272 -9.91 -6.41 9.97
C MET A 272 -9.02 -7.24 10.89
N GLN A 273 -8.16 -6.64 11.71
CA GLN A 273 -7.15 -7.36 12.50
C GLN A 273 -7.72 -8.29 13.58
N GLY A 274 -8.95 -8.05 14.04
CA GLY A 274 -9.60 -8.85 15.08
C GLY A 274 -8.99 -8.65 16.47
N ARG A 275 -9.45 -9.40 17.47
CA ARG A 275 -8.94 -9.30 18.86
C ARG A 275 -8.27 -10.62 19.27
N PRO A 276 -7.00 -10.57 19.72
CA PRO A 276 -6.27 -11.79 20.07
C PRO A 276 -6.85 -12.46 21.32
N GLY A 277 -6.87 -13.79 21.26
CA GLY A 277 -7.21 -14.63 22.40
C GLY A 277 -5.99 -14.96 23.27
N ALA A 278 -6.24 -15.66 24.37
CA ALA A 278 -5.22 -16.14 25.28
C ALA A 278 -5.64 -17.47 25.93
N LYS A 279 -4.71 -18.42 25.97
CA LYS A 279 -4.76 -19.63 26.80
C LYS A 279 -3.96 -19.36 28.08
N LEU A 280 -4.66 -19.17 29.19
CA LEU A 280 -4.10 -18.93 30.51
C LEU A 280 -3.83 -20.28 31.18
N THR A 281 -2.60 -20.76 31.08
CA THR A 281 -2.18 -22.04 31.66
C THR A 281 -1.60 -21.81 33.05
N ARG A 282 -2.19 -22.43 34.07
CA ARG A 282 -1.64 -22.41 35.44
C ARG A 282 -0.46 -23.38 35.56
N VAL A 283 0.67 -22.90 36.09
CA VAL A 283 1.85 -23.73 36.36
C VAL A 283 2.19 -23.74 37.85
N ASN A 284 2.69 -24.87 38.34
CA ASN A 284 3.19 -24.99 39.70
C ASN A 284 4.58 -24.30 39.85
N ALA A 285 5.17 -24.29 41.05
CA ALA A 285 6.48 -23.65 41.29
C ALA A 285 7.70 -24.45 40.81
N ARG A 286 7.50 -25.69 40.36
CA ARG A 286 8.49 -26.42 39.55
C ARG A 286 8.38 -26.05 38.07
N GLY A 287 7.31 -25.34 37.70
CA GLY A 287 7.01 -24.90 36.34
C GLY A 287 6.14 -25.89 35.56
N ASP A 288 5.61 -26.95 36.20
CA ASP A 288 4.81 -27.98 35.52
C ASP A 288 3.40 -27.44 35.22
N VAL A 289 2.92 -27.71 34.00
CA VAL A 289 1.57 -27.36 33.55
C VAL A 289 0.50 -28.16 34.29
N MET A 290 -0.38 -27.47 35.02
CA MET A 290 -1.57 -28.09 35.62
C MET A 290 -2.63 -28.27 34.54
N GLN A 291 -2.68 -29.47 33.93
CA GLN A 291 -3.53 -29.79 32.76
C GLN A 291 -5.03 -29.47 32.92
N GLN A 292 -5.56 -29.35 34.15
CA GLN A 292 -7.00 -29.23 34.43
C GLN A 292 -7.52 -27.79 34.55
N GLU A 293 -6.68 -26.75 34.52
CA GLU A 293 -7.10 -25.36 34.78
C GLU A 293 -6.60 -24.35 33.73
N ALA A 294 -6.66 -24.71 32.44
CA ALA A 294 -6.36 -23.77 31.36
C ALA A 294 -7.61 -22.96 30.96
N GLU A 295 -7.69 -21.68 31.34
CA GLU A 295 -8.76 -20.78 30.89
C GLU A 295 -8.46 -20.28 29.47
N ILE A 296 -9.39 -20.49 28.53
CA ILE A 296 -9.22 -20.06 27.13
C ILE A 296 -10.13 -18.86 26.85
N LYS A 297 -9.53 -17.66 26.78
CA LYS A 297 -10.14 -16.49 26.15
C LYS A 297 -9.99 -16.66 24.63
N TYR A 298 -11.05 -17.06 23.94
CA TYR A 298 -11.02 -17.25 22.48
C TYR A 298 -10.69 -15.94 21.74
N ALA A 299 -9.99 -16.06 20.61
CA ALA A 299 -9.75 -14.93 19.72
C ALA A 299 -11.01 -14.63 18.90
N THR A 300 -11.30 -13.36 18.63
CA THR A 300 -12.42 -12.96 17.76
C THR A 300 -11.89 -12.48 16.41
N MET A 301 -12.53 -12.94 15.34
CA MET A 301 -12.21 -12.50 13.98
C MET A 301 -12.47 -10.98 13.83
N GLY A 302 -11.73 -10.32 12.94
CA GLY A 302 -12.03 -8.93 12.57
C GLY A 302 -13.16 -8.82 11.54
N ASP A 303 -13.65 -7.60 11.32
CA ASP A 303 -14.74 -7.32 10.38
C ASP A 303 -14.37 -7.76 8.96
N ASN A 304 -15.28 -8.47 8.29
CA ASN A 304 -15.20 -8.73 6.86
C ASN A 304 -15.61 -7.47 6.08
N VAL A 305 -15.02 -7.23 4.91
CA VAL A 305 -15.30 -6.05 4.09
C VAL A 305 -15.60 -6.42 2.64
N ALA A 306 -16.68 -5.86 2.07
CA ALA A 306 -16.90 -5.84 0.63
C ALA A 306 -16.45 -4.49 0.06
N LEU A 307 -15.58 -4.54 -0.94
CA LEU A 307 -15.14 -3.37 -1.70
C LEU A 307 -16.20 -2.93 -2.71
N THR A 308 -16.03 -1.76 -3.33
CA THR A 308 -16.81 -1.33 -4.51
C THR A 308 -16.35 -2.02 -5.80
N LEU A 309 -15.19 -2.66 -5.75
CA LEU A 309 -14.55 -3.40 -6.84
C LEU A 309 -15.46 -4.51 -7.37
N ASP A 310 -15.60 -4.66 -8.68
CA ASP A 310 -16.11 -5.91 -9.27
C ASP A 310 -14.91 -6.74 -9.72
N ALA A 311 -14.75 -7.94 -9.15
CA ALA A 311 -13.58 -8.78 -9.38
C ALA A 311 -13.40 -9.15 -10.87
N ARG A 312 -14.51 -9.26 -11.61
CA ARG A 312 -14.52 -9.63 -13.04
C ARG A 312 -14.11 -8.43 -13.89
N MET A 313 -14.61 -7.23 -13.57
CA MET A 313 -14.17 -5.98 -14.23
C MET A 313 -12.70 -5.67 -13.94
N GLN A 314 -12.23 -5.92 -12.71
CA GLN A 314 -10.82 -5.83 -12.35
C GLN A 314 -9.98 -6.81 -13.19
N TYR A 315 -10.39 -8.08 -13.27
CA TYR A 315 -9.69 -9.11 -14.05
C TYR A 315 -9.61 -8.77 -15.55
N ILE A 316 -10.72 -8.33 -16.17
CA ILE A 316 -10.75 -7.82 -17.55
C ILE A 316 -9.72 -6.69 -17.73
N THR A 317 -9.71 -5.73 -16.80
CA THR A 317 -8.86 -4.53 -16.88
C THR A 317 -7.38 -4.88 -16.68
N GLU A 318 -7.05 -5.78 -15.74
CA GLU A 318 -5.71 -6.35 -15.55
C GLU A 318 -5.21 -7.04 -16.83
N GLN A 319 -6.03 -7.91 -17.43
CA GLN A 319 -5.65 -8.66 -18.61
C GLN A 319 -5.38 -7.76 -19.81
N ALA A 320 -6.21 -6.74 -20.04
CA ALA A 320 -5.95 -5.75 -21.09
C ALA A 320 -4.65 -4.95 -20.83
N MET A 321 -4.42 -4.52 -19.59
CA MET A 321 -3.23 -3.72 -19.22
C MET A 321 -1.92 -4.52 -19.25
N ARG A 322 -1.94 -5.86 -19.20
CA ARG A 322 -0.74 -6.71 -19.37
C ARG A 322 -0.10 -6.62 -20.75
N SER A 323 -0.79 -6.05 -21.74
CA SER A 323 -0.21 -5.76 -23.06
C SER A 323 0.76 -4.57 -23.06
N VAL A 324 0.84 -3.79 -21.96
CA VAL A 324 1.77 -2.66 -21.82
C VAL A 324 2.70 -2.84 -20.62
N GLY A 325 3.94 -2.38 -20.75
CA GLY A 325 4.96 -2.62 -19.72
C GLY A 325 4.86 -1.71 -18.51
N ARG A 326 4.24 -0.53 -18.62
CA ARG A 326 4.06 0.45 -17.53
C ARG A 326 2.82 1.31 -17.79
N GLY A 327 1.91 1.40 -16.82
CA GLY A 327 0.66 2.15 -16.99
C GLY A 327 -0.33 1.97 -15.83
N ALA A 328 -1.51 2.56 -15.97
CA ALA A 328 -2.62 2.43 -15.05
C ALA A 328 -3.96 2.44 -15.77
N ALA A 329 -4.97 1.80 -15.17
CA ALA A 329 -6.35 1.97 -15.57
C ALA A 329 -7.27 2.14 -14.34
N VAL A 330 -8.27 2.99 -14.45
CA VAL A 330 -9.27 3.23 -13.39
C VAL A 330 -10.66 3.23 -14.00
N LEU A 331 -11.51 2.30 -13.58
CA LEU A 331 -12.93 2.21 -13.95
C LEU A 331 -13.77 2.66 -12.74
N LEU A 332 -14.62 3.66 -12.95
CA LEU A 332 -15.43 4.30 -11.90
C LEU A 332 -16.88 4.49 -12.36
N ASP A 333 -17.84 4.27 -11.46
CA ASP A 333 -19.25 4.57 -11.71
C ASP A 333 -19.53 6.06 -11.48
N PRO A 334 -19.93 6.83 -12.50
CA PRO A 334 -20.11 8.28 -12.38
C PRO A 334 -21.31 8.67 -11.50
N ARG A 335 -22.20 7.74 -11.14
CA ARG A 335 -23.45 8.01 -10.42
C ARG A 335 -23.28 8.01 -8.89
N ASN A 336 -22.19 7.44 -8.39
CA ASN A 336 -21.91 7.36 -6.96
C ASN A 336 -20.42 7.44 -6.57
N GLY A 337 -19.49 7.42 -7.54
CA GLY A 337 -18.05 7.45 -7.26
C GLY A 337 -17.44 6.08 -6.89
N ASP A 338 -18.18 4.97 -7.02
CA ASP A 338 -17.64 3.62 -6.78
C ASP A 338 -16.45 3.33 -7.72
N VAL A 339 -15.30 2.96 -7.16
CA VAL A 339 -14.19 2.41 -7.94
C VAL A 339 -14.48 0.94 -8.23
N LEU A 340 -14.71 0.62 -9.50
CA LEU A 340 -15.09 -0.72 -9.99
C LEU A 340 -13.87 -1.56 -10.38
N ALA A 341 -12.83 -0.92 -10.92
CA ALA A 341 -11.52 -1.49 -11.16
C ALA A 341 -10.43 -0.44 -10.97
N MET A 342 -9.29 -0.82 -10.41
CA MET A 342 -8.10 0.01 -10.29
C MET A 342 -6.85 -0.83 -10.51
N VAL A 343 -6.16 -0.57 -11.62
CA VAL A 343 -5.04 -1.37 -12.11
C VAL A 343 -3.80 -0.49 -12.22
N SER A 344 -2.66 -1.04 -11.83
CA SER A 344 -1.33 -0.49 -12.09
C SER A 344 -0.44 -1.61 -12.61
N VAL A 345 0.28 -1.36 -13.70
CA VAL A 345 1.26 -2.30 -14.27
C VAL A 345 2.62 -1.60 -14.37
N PRO A 346 3.74 -2.29 -14.11
CA PRO A 346 3.84 -3.68 -13.66
C PRO A 346 3.37 -3.88 -12.21
N SER A 347 3.19 -5.14 -11.82
CA SER A 347 2.66 -5.53 -10.50
C SER A 347 3.56 -6.55 -9.80
N TYR A 348 3.16 -6.95 -8.60
CA TYR A 348 3.81 -7.95 -7.74
C TYR A 348 2.74 -8.87 -7.16
N ASP A 349 3.12 -10.02 -6.59
CA ASP A 349 2.19 -10.91 -5.91
C ASP A 349 2.15 -10.57 -4.41
N PRO A 350 1.00 -10.19 -3.83
CA PRO A 350 0.92 -9.93 -2.39
C PRO A 350 1.22 -11.17 -1.53
N ASN A 351 1.09 -12.39 -2.09
CA ASN A 351 1.48 -13.62 -1.39
C ASN A 351 3.00 -13.72 -1.19
N ASP A 352 3.84 -13.07 -2.02
CA ASP A 352 5.31 -13.03 -1.85
C ASP A 352 5.70 -12.43 -0.49
N PHE A 353 4.83 -11.60 0.11
CA PHE A 353 5.06 -10.98 1.41
C PHE A 353 4.68 -11.85 2.61
N ILE A 354 4.08 -13.02 2.39
CA ILE A 354 3.46 -13.85 3.42
C ILE A 354 4.21 -15.18 3.61
N PRO A 355 4.59 -15.57 4.84
CA PRO A 355 4.57 -14.77 6.07
C PRO A 355 5.69 -13.70 6.13
N ARG A 356 6.65 -13.77 5.21
CA ARG A 356 7.75 -12.80 5.04
C ARG A 356 8.34 -12.93 3.62
N ILE A 357 8.58 -11.81 2.95
CA ILE A 357 9.29 -11.79 1.67
C ILE A 357 10.77 -12.20 1.81
N LYS A 358 11.26 -12.97 0.84
CA LYS A 358 12.67 -13.35 0.70
C LYS A 358 13.54 -12.13 0.37
N GLY A 359 14.80 -12.16 0.81
CA GLY A 359 15.73 -11.05 0.58
C GLY A 359 15.95 -10.73 -0.90
N ASP A 360 16.10 -11.77 -1.72
CA ASP A 360 16.34 -11.62 -3.16
C ASP A 360 15.11 -11.11 -3.93
N ASP A 361 13.91 -11.55 -3.55
CA ASP A 361 12.66 -11.05 -4.14
C ASP A 361 12.40 -9.58 -3.75
N TRP A 362 12.70 -9.19 -2.52
CA TRP A 362 12.65 -7.80 -2.08
C TRP A 362 13.69 -6.93 -2.80
N ALA A 363 14.91 -7.44 -3.01
CA ALA A 363 15.94 -6.77 -3.78
C ALA A 363 15.54 -6.62 -5.26
N ARG A 364 14.93 -7.65 -5.86
CA ARG A 364 14.38 -7.64 -7.22
C ARG A 364 13.29 -6.59 -7.38
N LEU A 365 12.29 -6.56 -6.49
CA LEU A 365 11.18 -5.60 -6.58
C LEU A 365 11.60 -4.14 -6.40
N ASN A 366 12.60 -3.86 -5.55
CA ASN A 366 13.13 -2.51 -5.36
C ASN A 366 14.17 -2.08 -6.39
N GLY A 367 14.94 -3.03 -6.94
CA GLY A 367 15.95 -2.79 -7.98
C GLY A 367 15.39 -2.67 -9.40
N ASP A 368 14.13 -3.08 -9.62
CA ASP A 368 13.49 -3.00 -10.94
C ASP A 368 13.21 -1.55 -11.35
N ALA A 369 13.91 -1.09 -12.39
CA ALA A 369 13.79 0.25 -12.96
C ALA A 369 12.37 0.59 -13.48
N THR A 370 11.52 -0.41 -13.70
CA THR A 370 10.11 -0.22 -14.07
C THR A 370 9.19 0.06 -12.87
N ALA A 371 9.72 -0.04 -11.64
CA ALA A 371 9.06 0.28 -10.38
C ALA A 371 7.70 -0.45 -10.17
N PRO A 372 7.71 -1.79 -10.03
CA PRO A 372 6.49 -2.59 -9.83
C PRO A 372 5.76 -2.31 -8.52
N MET A 373 6.43 -1.76 -7.50
CA MET A 373 5.79 -1.39 -6.23
C MET A 373 4.93 -0.12 -6.31
N VAL A 374 5.08 0.70 -7.37
CA VAL A 374 4.40 2.00 -7.50
C VAL A 374 2.96 1.81 -7.96
N ASN A 375 2.00 2.30 -7.17
CA ASN A 375 0.61 2.41 -7.59
C ASN A 375 0.44 3.61 -8.55
N ARG A 376 0.39 3.33 -9.84
CA ARG A 376 0.26 4.35 -10.89
C ARG A 376 -1.13 4.97 -10.98
N ALA A 377 -2.17 4.29 -10.49
CA ALA A 377 -3.54 4.82 -10.49
C ALA A 377 -3.72 5.99 -9.52
N THR A 378 -2.95 6.02 -8.42
CA THR A 378 -2.94 7.09 -7.41
C THR A 378 -1.67 7.95 -7.41
N SER A 379 -0.72 7.68 -8.32
CA SER A 379 0.46 8.53 -8.55
C SER A 379 0.13 9.65 -9.55
N SER A 380 0.78 10.81 -9.41
CA SER A 380 0.53 12.01 -10.20
C SER A 380 1.43 12.13 -11.43
N PHE A 381 0.84 12.40 -12.58
CA PHE A 381 1.51 12.53 -13.88
C PHE A 381 0.99 13.76 -14.63
N PRO A 382 1.73 14.34 -15.60
CA PRO A 382 1.21 15.42 -16.42
C PRO A 382 0.04 14.91 -17.31
N PRO A 383 -1.17 15.50 -17.21
CA PRO A 383 -2.35 15.00 -17.93
C PRO A 383 -2.32 15.27 -19.44
N GLY A 384 -1.64 16.32 -19.89
CA GLY A 384 -1.73 16.77 -21.27
C GLY A 384 -3.19 17.06 -21.70
N SER A 385 -3.53 16.73 -22.94
CA SER A 385 -4.78 17.17 -23.58
C SER A 385 -6.10 16.63 -23.00
N ILE A 386 -6.10 15.73 -22.02
CA ILE A 386 -7.33 15.42 -21.24
C ILE A 386 -7.70 16.53 -20.26
N TYR A 387 -6.74 17.35 -19.82
CA TYR A 387 -6.95 18.50 -18.93
C TYR A 387 -7.78 19.63 -19.55
N LYS A 388 -7.82 19.72 -20.88
CA LYS A 388 -8.59 20.70 -21.66
C LYS A 388 -10.10 20.69 -21.34
N ILE A 389 -10.61 19.58 -20.81
CA ILE A 389 -12.00 19.44 -20.34
C ILE A 389 -12.28 20.44 -19.22
N MET A 390 -11.41 20.47 -18.19
CA MET A 390 -11.51 21.43 -17.08
C MET A 390 -11.43 22.88 -17.59
N ILE A 391 -10.49 23.16 -18.51
CA ILE A 391 -10.31 24.50 -19.09
C ILE A 391 -11.56 24.99 -19.84
N ALA A 392 -12.21 24.12 -20.62
CA ALA A 392 -13.47 24.45 -21.28
C ALA A 392 -14.57 24.79 -20.26
N LEU A 393 -14.73 23.94 -19.23
CA LEU A 393 -15.75 24.13 -18.19
C LEU A 393 -15.51 25.40 -17.38
N ALA A 394 -14.26 25.68 -17.00
CA ALA A 394 -13.87 26.91 -16.29
C ALA A 394 -14.20 28.17 -17.11
N ALA A 395 -13.86 28.18 -18.40
CA ALA A 395 -14.11 29.32 -19.28
C ALA A 395 -15.62 29.54 -19.57
N LEU A 396 -16.39 28.46 -19.67
CA LEU A 396 -17.86 28.51 -19.79
C LEU A 396 -18.52 29.01 -18.49
N LYS A 397 -18.18 28.44 -17.33
CA LYS A 397 -18.70 28.87 -16.02
C LYS A 397 -18.42 30.34 -15.75
N ALA A 398 -17.24 30.83 -16.12
CA ALA A 398 -16.85 32.23 -15.99
C ALA A 398 -17.50 33.17 -17.04
N GLY A 399 -18.33 32.66 -17.96
CA GLY A 399 -18.97 33.42 -19.02
C GLY A 399 -17.98 34.02 -20.03
N LYS A 400 -16.75 33.52 -20.08
CA LYS A 400 -15.66 34.07 -20.91
C LYS A 400 -15.69 33.57 -22.34
N ILE A 401 -16.33 32.42 -22.58
CA ILE A 401 -16.64 31.89 -23.91
C ILE A 401 -18.08 31.37 -23.93
N THR A 402 -18.59 31.13 -25.13
CA THR A 402 -19.79 30.34 -25.40
C THR A 402 -19.42 29.13 -26.26
N PRO A 403 -20.28 28.11 -26.40
CA PRO A 403 -20.04 27.00 -27.33
C PRO A 403 -19.82 27.44 -28.79
N ASN A 404 -20.33 28.63 -29.15
CA ASN A 404 -20.22 29.23 -30.49
C ASN A 404 -19.05 30.22 -30.65
N THR A 405 -18.29 30.53 -29.59
CA THR A 405 -17.11 31.39 -29.68
C THR A 405 -16.08 30.74 -30.60
N VAL A 406 -15.59 31.52 -31.56
CA VAL A 406 -14.62 31.09 -32.58
C VAL A 406 -13.25 31.69 -32.26
N PHE A 407 -12.20 30.86 -32.29
CA PHE A 407 -10.81 31.33 -32.24
C PHE A 407 -10.04 30.91 -33.49
N PRO A 408 -9.12 31.75 -34.00
CA PRO A 408 -8.18 31.34 -35.03
C PRO A 408 -7.28 30.23 -34.51
N CYS A 409 -7.06 29.19 -35.32
CA CYS A 409 -6.21 28.05 -34.95
C CYS A 409 -5.12 27.78 -36.01
N PRO A 410 -4.07 28.63 -36.02
CA PRO A 410 -2.88 28.42 -36.86
C PRO A 410 -2.10 27.14 -36.45
N ALA A 411 -1.05 26.81 -37.21
CA ALA A 411 -0.12 25.75 -36.81
C ALA A 411 0.68 26.10 -35.54
N GLU A 412 0.93 27.39 -35.30
CA GLU A 412 1.52 27.91 -34.06
C GLU A 412 1.00 29.32 -33.76
N LEU A 413 0.91 29.65 -32.46
CA LEU A 413 0.45 30.94 -31.95
C LEU A 413 1.60 31.58 -31.17
N TYR A 414 1.90 32.87 -31.40
CA TYR A 414 2.97 33.55 -30.67
C TYR A 414 2.44 34.12 -29.34
N ILE A 415 3.03 33.70 -28.22
CA ILE A 415 2.68 34.15 -26.86
C ILE A 415 3.97 34.58 -26.19
N GLY A 416 4.03 35.83 -25.69
CA GLY A 416 5.26 36.39 -25.11
C GLY A 416 6.46 36.36 -26.06
N GLY A 417 6.23 36.52 -27.37
CA GLY A 417 7.27 36.46 -28.41
C GLY A 417 7.78 35.05 -28.75
N ARG A 418 7.23 33.97 -28.17
CA ARG A 418 7.63 32.58 -28.44
C ARG A 418 6.53 31.80 -29.16
N PRO A 419 6.85 30.89 -30.10
CA PRO A 419 5.86 30.09 -30.80
C PRO A 419 5.34 28.92 -29.94
N PHE A 420 4.04 28.93 -29.68
CA PHE A 420 3.29 27.84 -29.04
C PHE A 420 2.60 27.00 -30.11
N ARG A 421 3.11 25.78 -30.33
CA ARG A 421 2.73 24.92 -31.45
C ARG A 421 1.45 24.13 -31.20
N ASN A 422 0.67 23.94 -32.27
CA ASN A 422 -0.34 22.91 -32.33
C ASN A 422 0.32 21.52 -32.45
N TRP A 423 -0.44 20.46 -32.20
CA TRP A 423 0.05 19.09 -32.38
C TRP A 423 0.17 18.71 -33.87
N THR A 424 -0.59 19.39 -34.74
CA THR A 424 -0.50 19.32 -36.20
C THR A 424 0.38 20.45 -36.74
N LYS A 425 1.15 20.17 -37.80
CA LYS A 425 1.92 21.17 -38.56
C LYS A 425 1.06 22.00 -39.52
N ILE A 426 -0.18 21.58 -39.78
CA ILE A 426 -1.13 22.24 -40.68
C ILE A 426 -2.16 23.00 -39.83
N PRO A 427 -2.49 24.27 -40.13
CA PRO A 427 -3.57 25.00 -39.49
C PRO A 427 -4.90 24.22 -39.56
N LEU A 428 -5.64 24.19 -38.45
CA LEU A 428 -6.98 23.56 -38.41
C LEU A 428 -8.11 24.52 -38.81
N GLY A 429 -7.78 25.80 -39.04
CA GLY A 429 -8.75 26.84 -39.35
C GLY A 429 -9.54 27.32 -38.11
N PRO A 430 -10.34 28.39 -38.26
CA PRO A 430 -11.15 28.92 -37.16
C PRO A 430 -12.05 27.83 -36.55
N SER A 431 -11.94 27.61 -35.24
CA SER A 431 -12.62 26.51 -34.54
C SER A 431 -13.57 27.03 -33.47
N LYS A 432 -14.73 26.36 -33.34
CA LYS A 432 -15.64 26.44 -32.18
C LYS A 432 -15.26 25.40 -31.12
N LEU A 433 -15.87 25.47 -29.94
CA LEU A 433 -15.57 24.57 -28.81
C LEU A 433 -15.65 23.07 -29.18
N ARG A 434 -16.72 22.63 -29.85
CA ARG A 434 -16.91 21.23 -30.28
C ARG A 434 -15.74 20.73 -31.12
N GLU A 435 -15.33 21.51 -32.12
CA GLU A 435 -14.24 21.16 -33.04
C GLU A 435 -12.87 21.21 -32.37
N ALA A 436 -12.68 22.17 -31.47
CA ALA A 436 -11.46 22.26 -30.67
C ALA A 436 -11.28 21.06 -29.72
N ILE A 437 -12.36 20.55 -29.13
CA ILE A 437 -12.33 19.30 -28.34
C ILE A 437 -12.09 18.10 -29.27
N ARG A 438 -12.87 17.94 -30.35
CA ARG A 438 -12.78 16.84 -31.34
C ARG A 438 -11.36 16.64 -31.86
N MET A 439 -10.74 17.74 -32.30
CA MET A 439 -9.40 17.77 -32.90
C MET A 439 -8.30 18.11 -31.89
N SER A 440 -8.61 18.19 -30.60
CA SER A 440 -7.63 18.45 -29.52
C SER A 440 -6.76 19.70 -29.74
N ASN A 441 -7.34 20.75 -30.32
CA ASN A 441 -6.66 21.89 -30.94
C ASN A 441 -5.93 22.79 -29.92
N ASN A 442 -4.58 22.82 -29.87
CA ASN A 442 -3.86 23.57 -28.83
C ASN A 442 -4.08 25.10 -28.89
N PRO A 443 -3.93 25.79 -30.05
CA PRO A 443 -4.18 27.23 -30.19
C PRO A 443 -5.50 27.72 -29.59
N PHE A 444 -6.59 26.96 -29.77
CA PHE A 444 -7.88 27.29 -29.17
C PHE A 444 -7.78 27.31 -27.64
N PHE A 445 -7.20 26.26 -27.03
CA PHE A 445 -7.09 26.15 -25.58
C PHE A 445 -6.05 27.10 -24.95
N TYR A 446 -5.02 27.53 -25.69
CA TYR A 446 -4.15 28.63 -25.25
C TYR A 446 -4.94 29.93 -25.07
N GLN A 447 -5.73 30.31 -26.09
CA GLN A 447 -6.54 31.53 -26.07
C GLN A 447 -7.65 31.45 -25.02
N VAL A 448 -8.39 30.34 -24.95
CA VAL A 448 -9.43 30.10 -23.94
C VAL A 448 -8.86 30.19 -22.52
N GLY A 449 -7.70 29.59 -22.26
CA GLY A 449 -7.06 29.62 -20.95
C GLY A 449 -6.66 31.03 -20.50
N ILE A 450 -6.03 31.80 -21.39
CA ILE A 450 -5.66 33.19 -21.13
C ILE A 450 -6.91 34.04 -20.89
N GLN A 451 -7.95 33.90 -21.72
CA GLN A 451 -9.20 34.64 -21.62
C GLN A 451 -10.07 34.25 -20.41
N ALA A 452 -9.99 33.00 -19.94
CA ALA A 452 -10.61 32.54 -18.70
C ALA A 452 -9.98 33.22 -17.47
N GLY A 453 -8.64 33.35 -17.49
CA GLY A 453 -7.84 33.89 -16.39
C GLY A 453 -7.63 32.87 -15.27
N MET A 454 -6.44 32.89 -14.67
CA MET A 454 -6.01 31.85 -13.71
C MET A 454 -6.95 31.65 -12.52
N LYS A 455 -7.67 32.69 -12.06
CA LYS A 455 -8.65 32.54 -10.97
C LYS A 455 -9.74 31.52 -11.33
N ALA A 456 -10.41 31.69 -12.47
CA ALA A 456 -11.48 30.78 -12.91
C ALA A 456 -10.96 29.35 -13.12
N LEU A 457 -9.73 29.22 -13.64
CA LEU A 457 -9.07 27.93 -13.87
C LEU A 457 -8.73 27.20 -12.55
N VAL A 458 -8.19 27.92 -11.56
CA VAL A 458 -7.86 27.35 -10.24
C VAL A 458 -9.12 27.05 -9.44
N ASP A 459 -10.13 27.93 -9.48
CA ASP A 459 -11.42 27.70 -8.81
C ASP A 459 -12.09 26.42 -9.34
N MET A 460 -12.11 26.21 -10.66
CA MET A 460 -12.63 24.97 -11.26
C MET A 460 -11.78 23.74 -10.90
N GLY A 461 -10.45 23.87 -10.92
CA GLY A 461 -9.56 22.80 -10.46
C GLY A 461 -9.81 22.38 -9.01
N LYS A 462 -10.06 23.35 -8.11
CA LYS A 462 -10.42 23.11 -6.71
C LYS A 462 -11.80 22.46 -6.56
N ILE A 463 -12.80 22.89 -7.33
CA ILE A 463 -14.12 22.24 -7.38
C ILE A 463 -13.97 20.75 -7.73
N MET A 464 -13.11 20.42 -8.68
CA MET A 464 -12.81 19.04 -9.11
C MET A 464 -11.87 18.27 -8.16
N GLY A 465 -11.32 18.92 -7.12
CA GLY A 465 -10.40 18.30 -6.14
C GLY A 465 -8.95 18.14 -6.62
N PHE A 466 -8.51 18.85 -7.66
CA PHE A 466 -7.10 18.83 -8.07
C PHE A 466 -6.21 19.59 -7.08
N GLY A 467 -4.99 19.07 -6.86
CA GLY A 467 -4.04 19.58 -5.85
C GLY A 467 -4.19 18.90 -4.48
N GLU A 468 -5.20 18.07 -4.29
CA GLU A 468 -5.49 17.35 -3.03
C GLU A 468 -5.77 15.86 -3.32
N PRO A 469 -5.52 14.95 -2.36
CA PRO A 469 -6.01 13.57 -2.43
C PRO A 469 -7.52 13.53 -2.70
N THR A 470 -7.99 12.51 -3.43
CA THR A 470 -9.42 12.39 -3.74
C THR A 470 -10.25 12.01 -2.51
N GLY A 471 -9.63 11.28 -1.57
CA GLY A 471 -10.28 10.78 -0.36
C GLY A 471 -10.68 9.30 -0.45
N LEU A 472 -10.00 8.52 -1.29
CA LEU A 472 -10.23 7.07 -1.46
C LEU A 472 -9.76 6.28 -0.22
N GLY A 473 -8.85 6.86 0.59
CA GLY A 473 -8.35 6.31 1.85
C GLY A 473 -7.01 5.56 1.74
N VAL A 474 -6.65 5.09 0.55
CA VAL A 474 -5.31 4.56 0.27
C VAL A 474 -4.29 5.70 0.07
N PRO A 475 -2.97 5.44 0.07
CA PRO A 475 -1.98 6.46 -0.27
C PRO A 475 -2.19 7.04 -1.68
N GLU A 476 -2.38 8.36 -1.74
CA GLU A 476 -2.66 9.13 -2.95
C GLU A 476 -1.72 10.33 -3.07
N SER A 477 -1.26 10.63 -4.29
CA SER A 477 -0.73 11.95 -4.61
C SER A 477 -1.89 12.93 -4.84
N GLY A 478 -1.82 14.13 -4.25
CA GLY A 478 -2.73 15.22 -4.60
C GLY A 478 -2.47 15.82 -5.98
N GLY A 479 -1.34 15.48 -6.61
CA GLY A 479 -0.87 16.16 -7.81
C GLY A 479 -0.47 17.60 -7.55
N ILE A 480 -0.44 18.41 -8.60
CA ILE A 480 -0.10 19.83 -8.53
C ILE A 480 -1.12 20.61 -9.36
N LEU A 481 -1.87 21.49 -8.71
CA LEU A 481 -2.70 22.52 -9.33
C LEU A 481 -1.95 23.86 -9.24
N PRO A 482 -1.08 24.20 -10.21
CA PRO A 482 -0.22 25.37 -10.08
C PRO A 482 -1.01 26.67 -10.32
N SER A 483 -0.66 27.69 -9.54
CA SER A 483 -1.20 29.04 -9.60
C SER A 483 -0.07 30.08 -9.41
N PRO A 484 -0.33 31.39 -9.60
CA PRO A 484 0.63 32.44 -9.27
C PRO A 484 1.08 32.43 -7.80
N GLU A 485 0.20 32.00 -6.88
CA GLU A 485 0.47 31.86 -5.44
C GLU A 485 1.37 30.65 -5.20
N TRP A 486 0.99 29.47 -5.73
CA TRP A 486 1.82 28.26 -5.68
C TRP A 486 3.23 28.51 -6.23
N LEU A 487 3.37 29.30 -7.31
CA LEU A 487 4.70 29.57 -7.88
C LEU A 487 5.58 30.35 -6.91
N LYS A 488 5.03 31.37 -6.24
CA LYS A 488 5.73 32.15 -5.18
C LYS A 488 6.12 31.26 -4.00
N GLU A 489 5.24 30.36 -3.58
CA GLU A 489 5.46 29.43 -2.47
C GLU A 489 6.45 28.32 -2.83
N SER A 490 6.53 27.91 -4.10
CA SER A 490 7.38 26.80 -4.58
C SER A 490 8.90 27.05 -4.52
N GLY A 491 9.33 28.20 -4.03
CA GLY A 491 10.74 28.58 -3.93
C GLY A 491 11.41 29.04 -5.24
N ARG A 492 10.67 29.02 -6.37
CA ARG A 492 11.15 29.48 -7.70
C ARG A 492 11.17 31.00 -7.81
N LYS A 493 12.02 31.65 -7.00
CA LYS A 493 12.05 33.12 -6.83
C LYS A 493 12.32 33.92 -8.12
N ASP A 494 13.02 33.32 -9.07
CA ASP A 494 13.39 33.95 -10.35
C ASP A 494 12.29 33.82 -11.42
N GLU A 495 11.26 33.00 -11.19
CA GLU A 495 10.14 32.83 -12.11
C GLU A 495 8.98 33.76 -11.78
N ARG A 496 8.33 34.28 -12.83
CA ARG A 496 7.10 35.06 -12.72
C ARG A 496 5.99 34.39 -13.52
N TRP A 497 4.77 34.37 -12.96
CA TRP A 497 3.63 33.86 -13.70
C TRP A 497 3.35 34.75 -14.92
N THR A 498 3.22 34.14 -16.09
CA THR A 498 3.01 34.81 -17.38
C THR A 498 1.95 34.06 -18.18
N GLU A 499 1.45 34.68 -19.26
CA GLU A 499 0.52 34.02 -20.18
C GLU A 499 1.09 32.72 -20.78
N ALA A 500 2.42 32.60 -20.91
CA ALA A 500 3.10 31.38 -21.32
C ALA A 500 2.89 30.21 -20.32
N PHE A 501 2.87 30.50 -19.01
CA PHE A 501 2.50 29.51 -17.99
C PHE A 501 1.02 29.13 -18.08
N THR A 502 0.13 30.13 -18.22
CA THR A 502 -1.32 29.90 -18.41
C THR A 502 -1.60 29.07 -19.66
N ALA A 503 -0.89 29.30 -20.78
CA ALA A 503 -1.04 28.55 -22.03
C ALA A 503 -0.61 27.08 -21.87
N ASN A 504 0.55 26.82 -21.24
CA ASN A 504 1.01 25.45 -20.96
C ASN A 504 0.06 24.71 -20.01
N PHE A 505 -0.34 25.37 -18.92
CA PHE A 505 -1.35 24.86 -17.98
C PHE A 505 -2.63 24.45 -18.72
N SER A 506 -3.09 25.29 -19.66
CA SER A 506 -4.34 25.09 -20.40
C SER A 506 -4.33 23.93 -21.40
N ILE A 507 -3.18 23.29 -21.61
CA ILE A 507 -3.06 22.04 -22.37
C ILE A 507 -2.57 20.86 -21.50
N GLY A 508 -2.54 21.02 -20.18
CA GLY A 508 -2.09 19.99 -19.25
C GLY A 508 -0.58 19.77 -19.23
N GLN A 509 0.22 20.81 -19.50
CA GLN A 509 1.69 20.81 -19.45
C GLN A 509 2.23 21.91 -18.52
N GLY A 510 3.55 21.95 -18.33
CA GLY A 510 4.20 22.78 -17.32
C GLY A 510 4.21 22.07 -15.97
N TYR A 511 3.85 22.78 -14.89
CA TYR A 511 3.89 22.23 -13.53
C TYR A 511 2.68 21.39 -13.13
N VAL A 512 1.62 21.33 -13.94
CA VAL A 512 0.39 20.62 -13.59
C VAL A 512 0.57 19.11 -13.65
N THR A 513 0.15 18.42 -12.58
CA THR A 513 0.10 16.96 -12.50
C THR A 513 -1.17 16.50 -11.82
N THR A 514 -1.70 15.35 -12.25
CA THR A 514 -2.96 14.76 -11.78
C THR A 514 -2.83 13.24 -11.74
N THR A 515 -3.57 12.57 -10.88
CA THR A 515 -3.64 11.09 -10.86
C THR A 515 -4.67 10.56 -11.88
N PRO A 516 -4.51 9.33 -12.41
CA PRO A 516 -5.57 8.68 -13.19
C PRO A 516 -6.94 8.67 -12.49
N LEU A 517 -6.95 8.46 -11.17
CA LEU A 517 -8.16 8.52 -10.34
C LEU A 517 -8.81 9.91 -10.33
N GLN A 518 -8.04 10.98 -10.10
CA GLN A 518 -8.53 12.37 -10.18
C GLN A 518 -9.14 12.68 -11.56
N MET A 519 -8.54 12.16 -12.64
CA MET A 519 -9.08 12.36 -13.98
C MET A 519 -10.39 11.58 -14.22
N CYS A 520 -10.56 10.40 -13.62
CA CYS A 520 -11.87 9.73 -13.57
C CYS A 520 -12.91 10.55 -12.80
N VAL A 521 -12.58 11.14 -11.65
CA VAL A 521 -13.49 12.01 -10.89
C VAL A 521 -13.94 13.22 -11.71
N MET A 522 -13.00 13.88 -12.41
CA MET A 522 -13.33 14.97 -13.33
C MET A 522 -14.31 14.49 -14.42
N MET A 523 -14.00 13.40 -15.12
CA MET A 523 -14.85 12.92 -16.21
C MET A 523 -16.21 12.42 -15.70
N ALA A 524 -16.28 11.85 -14.49
CA ALA A 524 -17.52 11.47 -13.85
C ALA A 524 -18.45 12.66 -13.62
N SER A 525 -17.92 13.80 -13.15
CA SER A 525 -18.73 15.02 -12.99
C SER A 525 -19.28 15.55 -14.32
N VAL A 526 -18.56 15.35 -15.44
CA VAL A 526 -19.07 15.66 -16.79
C VAL A 526 -20.10 14.63 -17.24
N ALA A 527 -19.86 13.34 -16.97
CA ALA A 527 -20.74 12.25 -17.33
C ALA A 527 -22.10 12.31 -16.58
N ASN A 528 -22.11 12.57 -15.27
CA ASN A 528 -23.33 12.58 -14.46
C ASN A 528 -24.13 13.90 -14.51
N GLY A 529 -23.55 14.99 -15.03
CA GLY A 529 -24.25 16.27 -15.20
C GLY A 529 -23.87 17.35 -14.17
N GLY A 530 -22.84 17.12 -13.36
CA GLY A 530 -22.17 18.16 -12.60
C GLY A 530 -21.85 17.82 -11.15
N VAL A 531 -22.11 16.60 -10.69
CA VAL A 531 -21.82 16.19 -9.29
C VAL A 531 -20.41 15.62 -9.20
N VAL A 532 -19.59 16.16 -8.30
CA VAL A 532 -18.25 15.62 -8.03
C VAL A 532 -18.36 14.70 -6.82
N TYR A 533 -18.46 13.39 -7.06
CA TYR A 533 -18.43 12.40 -5.99
C TYR A 533 -17.01 12.21 -5.46
N GLN A 534 -16.89 12.01 -4.15
CA GLN A 534 -15.67 11.45 -3.56
C GLN A 534 -15.58 9.97 -3.97
N PRO A 535 -14.43 9.49 -4.49
CA PRO A 535 -14.24 8.08 -4.80
C PRO A 535 -14.48 7.19 -3.58
N ARG A 536 -15.30 6.16 -3.76
CA ARG A 536 -15.62 5.18 -2.73
C ARG A 536 -14.92 3.86 -3.02
N LEU A 537 -14.33 3.26 -1.99
CA LEU A 537 -13.64 1.97 -2.05
C LEU A 537 -14.37 0.86 -1.27
N VAL A 538 -15.10 1.21 -0.20
CA VAL A 538 -15.83 0.25 0.63
C VAL A 538 -17.32 0.32 0.33
N ASN A 539 -17.92 -0.82 -0.02
CA ASN A 539 -19.35 -0.99 -0.27
C ASN A 539 -20.11 -1.37 1.02
N ALA A 540 -19.53 -2.23 1.85
CA ALA A 540 -20.13 -2.68 3.11
C ALA A 540 -19.11 -3.34 4.05
N TYR A 541 -19.43 -3.34 5.34
CA TYR A 541 -18.80 -4.19 6.36
C TYR A 541 -19.76 -5.30 6.80
N TYR A 542 -19.18 -6.42 7.25
CA TYR A 542 -19.92 -7.60 7.72
C TYR A 542 -19.25 -8.19 8.97
N ASP A 543 -20.05 -8.82 9.84
CA ASP A 543 -19.54 -9.56 10.99
C ASP A 543 -18.91 -10.92 10.59
N GLN A 544 -18.44 -11.68 11.59
CA GLN A 544 -17.89 -13.02 11.43
C GLN A 544 -18.88 -14.06 10.88
N ASN A 545 -20.19 -13.79 10.92
CA ASN A 545 -21.25 -14.64 10.40
C ASN A 545 -21.76 -14.16 9.03
N LEU A 546 -21.09 -13.17 8.42
CA LEU A 546 -21.49 -12.51 7.18
C LEU A 546 -22.82 -11.74 7.25
N ASN A 547 -23.25 -11.31 8.44
CA ASN A 547 -24.33 -10.32 8.57
C ASN A 547 -23.78 -8.93 8.24
N ARG A 548 -24.48 -8.17 7.39
CA ARG A 548 -24.09 -6.81 7.00
C ARG A 548 -24.26 -5.85 8.18
N THR A 549 -23.17 -5.20 8.62
CA THR A 549 -23.14 -4.34 9.81
C THR A 549 -23.22 -2.85 9.48
N GLU A 550 -22.56 -2.40 8.42
CA GLU A 550 -22.44 -0.98 8.07
C GLU A 550 -22.32 -0.78 6.55
N VAL A 551 -22.85 0.33 6.05
CA VAL A 551 -22.76 0.77 4.65
C VAL A 551 -22.24 2.20 4.60
N PRO A 552 -21.00 2.44 4.13
CA PRO A 552 -20.48 3.80 3.96
C PRO A 552 -21.32 4.61 2.98
N PRO A 553 -21.72 5.85 3.33
CA PRO A 553 -22.58 6.67 2.48
C PRO A 553 -21.86 7.10 1.20
N VAL A 554 -22.66 7.40 0.16
CA VAL A 554 -22.17 8.08 -1.04
C VAL A 554 -22.01 9.57 -0.73
N VAL A 555 -20.83 10.13 -0.97
CA VAL A 555 -20.49 11.52 -0.64
C VAL A 555 -20.32 12.35 -1.90
N ALA A 556 -21.18 13.36 -2.08
CA ALA A 556 -20.96 14.43 -3.04
C ALA A 556 -19.98 15.44 -2.44
N ARG A 557 -18.73 15.44 -2.92
CA ARG A 557 -17.66 16.35 -2.46
C ARG A 557 -17.95 17.80 -2.87
N SER A 558 -18.47 18.00 -4.08
CA SER A 558 -18.83 19.32 -4.61
C SER A 558 -19.78 19.19 -5.82
N THR A 559 -20.14 20.32 -6.43
CA THR A 559 -20.78 20.34 -7.75
C THR A 559 -20.12 21.38 -8.65
N LEU A 560 -20.14 21.15 -9.97
CA LEU A 560 -19.65 22.12 -10.95
C LEU A 560 -20.45 23.44 -10.92
N ASP A 561 -21.74 23.36 -10.55
CA ASP A 561 -22.65 24.52 -10.46
C ASP A 561 -22.67 25.31 -11.79
N MET A 562 -23.07 24.62 -12.86
CA MET A 562 -23.04 25.14 -14.23
C MET A 562 -24.38 24.93 -14.92
N LYS A 563 -24.65 25.73 -15.95
CA LYS A 563 -25.80 25.50 -16.82
C LYS A 563 -25.63 24.14 -17.50
N LYS A 564 -26.70 23.34 -17.53
CA LYS A 564 -26.72 22.04 -18.22
C LYS A 564 -26.25 22.16 -19.67
N SER A 565 -26.62 23.24 -20.37
CA SER A 565 -26.18 23.55 -21.74
C SER A 565 -24.66 23.62 -21.92
N ASP A 566 -23.94 24.08 -20.91
CA ASP A 566 -22.49 24.29 -20.97
C ASP A 566 -21.76 22.96 -20.75
N ILE A 567 -22.26 22.12 -19.84
CA ILE A 567 -21.80 20.74 -19.66
C ILE A 567 -22.09 19.91 -20.91
N ASP A 568 -23.32 20.00 -21.45
CA ASP A 568 -23.71 19.31 -22.68
C ASP A 568 -22.87 19.75 -23.89
N ALA A 569 -22.52 21.03 -24.02
CA ALA A 569 -21.61 21.49 -25.07
C ALA A 569 -20.20 20.88 -24.99
N VAL A 570 -19.72 20.58 -23.78
CA VAL A 570 -18.46 19.83 -23.57
C VAL A 570 -18.65 18.34 -23.91
N ARG A 571 -19.78 17.73 -23.49
CA ARG A 571 -20.13 16.34 -23.86
C ARG A 571 -20.19 16.14 -25.36
N GLU A 572 -20.83 17.03 -26.11
CA GLU A 572 -20.87 17.01 -27.58
C GLU A 572 -19.48 17.06 -28.22
N GLY A 573 -18.55 17.81 -27.63
CA GLY A 573 -17.14 17.77 -28.01
C GLY A 573 -16.49 16.39 -27.78
N LEU A 574 -16.75 15.78 -26.61
CA LEU A 574 -16.21 14.48 -26.22
C LEU A 574 -16.79 13.31 -27.03
N ILE A 575 -18.07 13.37 -27.39
CA ILE A 575 -18.71 12.44 -28.33
C ILE A 575 -18.02 12.54 -29.69
N ALA A 576 -17.86 13.76 -30.20
CA ALA A 576 -17.26 14.00 -31.51
C ALA A 576 -15.80 13.52 -31.62
N VAL A 577 -15.03 13.51 -30.51
CA VAL A 577 -13.68 12.90 -30.44
C VAL A 577 -13.70 11.42 -30.84
N VAL A 578 -14.72 10.67 -30.42
CA VAL A 578 -14.82 9.21 -30.65
C VAL A 578 -15.56 8.90 -31.96
N GLU A 579 -16.57 9.69 -32.32
CA GLU A 579 -17.32 9.47 -33.58
C GLU A 579 -16.52 9.82 -34.84
N GLY A 580 -15.60 10.80 -34.76
CA GLY A 580 -14.86 11.30 -35.93
C GLY A 580 -13.68 12.22 -35.61
N GLY A 581 -13.01 12.00 -34.47
CA GLY A 581 -11.88 12.80 -34.02
C GLY A 581 -10.68 11.95 -33.59
N THR A 582 -9.87 12.51 -32.69
CA THR A 582 -8.61 11.88 -32.25
C THR A 582 -8.78 10.55 -31.49
N GLY A 583 -9.97 10.24 -30.99
CA GLY A 583 -10.28 9.06 -30.18
C GLY A 583 -11.05 7.96 -30.91
N LYS A 584 -11.12 7.98 -32.24
CA LYS A 584 -11.93 7.06 -33.05
C LYS A 584 -11.76 5.56 -32.73
N ASN A 585 -10.59 5.16 -32.24
CA ASN A 585 -10.28 3.77 -31.89
C ASN A 585 -10.97 3.30 -30.59
N ALA A 586 -11.53 4.21 -29.79
CA ALA A 586 -12.34 3.90 -28.61
C ALA A 586 -13.83 3.64 -28.92
N ARG A 587 -14.23 3.72 -30.20
CA ARG A 587 -15.64 3.62 -30.61
C ARG A 587 -16.14 2.18 -30.48
N LEU A 588 -17.32 2.01 -29.88
CA LEU A 588 -18.07 0.75 -29.90
C LEU A 588 -19.28 0.89 -30.85
N PRO A 589 -19.66 -0.16 -31.60
CA PRO A 589 -20.83 -0.09 -32.49
C PRO A 589 -22.16 0.03 -31.74
N GLU A 590 -22.29 -0.70 -30.62
CA GLU A 590 -23.56 -0.87 -29.90
C GLU A 590 -23.79 0.17 -28.79
N HIS A 591 -22.71 0.80 -28.30
CA HIS A 591 -22.75 1.78 -27.22
C HIS A 591 -22.08 3.05 -27.69
N ARG A 592 -22.81 4.18 -27.67
CA ARG A 592 -22.21 5.49 -27.97
C ARG A 592 -21.28 5.85 -26.82
N MET A 593 -20.04 6.18 -27.18
CA MET A 593 -18.96 6.50 -26.24
C MET A 593 -18.52 7.94 -26.42
N ALA A 594 -18.11 8.58 -25.32
CA ALA A 594 -17.51 9.90 -25.31
C ALA A 594 -16.13 9.83 -24.67
N GLY A 595 -15.19 10.68 -25.09
CA GLY A 595 -13.88 10.71 -24.46
C GLY A 595 -12.89 11.70 -25.02
N LYS A 596 -11.66 11.63 -24.53
CA LYS A 596 -10.59 12.55 -24.87
C LYS A 596 -9.24 11.86 -24.82
N THR A 597 -8.45 12.07 -25.88
CA THR A 597 -7.03 11.70 -25.93
C THR A 597 -6.16 12.69 -25.16
N GLY A 598 -5.12 12.18 -24.51
CA GLY A 598 -4.04 12.95 -23.91
C GLY A 598 -2.68 12.39 -24.33
N THR A 599 -1.73 13.29 -24.52
CA THR A 599 -0.31 12.97 -24.64
C THR A 599 0.44 14.12 -23.97
N ALA A 600 1.14 13.82 -22.89
CA ALA A 600 2.08 14.73 -22.25
C ALA A 600 3.50 14.32 -22.61
N GLN A 601 4.28 15.27 -23.11
CA GLN A 601 5.68 15.05 -23.43
C GLN A 601 6.45 14.93 -22.11
N SER A 602 7.20 13.83 -21.97
CA SER A 602 7.94 13.52 -20.76
C SER A 602 9.23 12.80 -21.12
N TRP A 603 10.22 12.96 -20.26
CA TRP A 603 11.57 12.45 -20.43
C TRP A 603 11.94 11.71 -19.16
N SER A 604 12.42 10.48 -19.28
CA SER A 604 12.88 9.69 -18.15
C SER A 604 14.36 9.36 -18.33
N LYS A 605 15.09 9.32 -17.21
CA LYS A 605 16.49 8.91 -17.19
C LYS A 605 16.55 7.40 -16.90
N ILE A 606 16.96 6.60 -17.89
CA ILE A 606 17.02 5.13 -17.82
C ILE A 606 18.44 4.72 -18.22
N ASN A 607 19.12 3.92 -17.41
CA ASN A 607 20.52 3.49 -17.63
C ASN A 607 21.45 4.67 -17.97
N ASP A 608 21.33 5.74 -17.18
CA ASP A 608 22.00 7.04 -17.33
C ASP A 608 21.70 7.87 -18.61
N ARG A 609 20.82 7.40 -19.49
CA ARG A 609 20.43 8.10 -20.73
C ARG A 609 19.05 8.74 -20.62
N TRP A 610 18.85 9.87 -21.31
CA TRP A 610 17.54 10.50 -21.43
C TRP A 610 16.75 9.87 -22.57
N VAL A 611 15.57 9.36 -22.24
CA VAL A 611 14.73 8.57 -23.14
C VAL A 611 13.33 9.19 -23.17
N LYS A 612 12.72 9.26 -24.35
CA LYS A 612 11.42 9.91 -24.55
C LYS A 612 10.31 9.00 -24.05
N ASP A 613 9.79 9.33 -22.87
CA ASP A 613 8.89 8.48 -22.09
C ASP A 613 7.54 9.17 -21.89
N ASN A 614 6.87 9.48 -23.01
CA ASN A 614 5.58 10.16 -23.04
C ASN A 614 4.57 9.53 -22.09
N ARG A 615 3.75 10.37 -21.43
CA ARG A 615 2.57 9.91 -20.70
C ARG A 615 1.37 10.02 -21.63
N THR A 616 0.86 8.89 -22.08
CA THR A 616 -0.27 8.81 -23.00
C THR A 616 -1.53 8.44 -22.25
N TRP A 617 -2.67 8.99 -22.68
CA TRP A 617 -3.93 8.90 -21.97
C TRP A 617 -5.10 8.72 -22.93
N PHE A 618 -6.07 7.91 -22.53
CA PHE A 618 -7.44 8.04 -23.00
C PHE A 618 -8.37 8.06 -21.79
N LEU A 619 -9.21 9.09 -21.72
CA LEU A 619 -10.19 9.29 -20.67
C LEU A 619 -11.56 9.38 -21.32
N GLY A 620 -12.47 8.48 -20.98
CA GLY A 620 -13.80 8.44 -21.60
C GLY A 620 -14.87 7.87 -20.69
N TYR A 621 -16.10 7.93 -21.16
CA TYR A 621 -17.25 7.34 -20.50
C TYR A 621 -18.25 6.76 -21.50
N GLY A 622 -19.11 5.87 -21.01
CA GLY A 622 -20.30 5.43 -21.73
C GLY A 622 -21.25 4.57 -20.89
N PRO A 623 -22.40 4.21 -21.47
CA PRO A 623 -22.97 4.78 -22.70
C PRO A 623 -23.26 6.28 -22.56
N VAL A 624 -23.35 7.02 -23.65
CA VAL A 624 -23.55 8.49 -23.62
C VAL A 624 -24.91 8.88 -23.06
N GLU A 625 -25.94 8.10 -23.41
CA GLU A 625 -27.35 8.34 -23.09
C GLU A 625 -27.67 8.10 -21.61
N ASN A 626 -27.00 7.10 -21.02
CA ASN A 626 -27.07 6.76 -19.60
C ASN A 626 -25.66 6.40 -19.12
N PRO A 627 -24.85 7.37 -18.66
CA PRO A 627 -23.47 7.13 -18.28
C PRO A 627 -23.34 6.24 -17.04
N ARG A 628 -22.64 5.12 -17.20
CA ARG A 628 -22.50 4.09 -16.15
C ARG A 628 -21.05 3.72 -15.86
N TYR A 629 -20.15 3.99 -16.81
CA TYR A 629 -18.73 3.72 -16.68
C TYR A 629 -17.91 4.91 -17.14
N VAL A 630 -16.97 5.34 -16.30
CA VAL A 630 -15.87 6.23 -16.66
C VAL A 630 -14.59 5.40 -16.59
N LEU A 631 -13.82 5.39 -17.68
CA LEU A 631 -12.54 4.68 -17.74
C LEU A 631 -11.43 5.64 -18.16
N CYS A 632 -10.40 5.72 -17.32
CA CYS A 632 -9.11 6.33 -17.63
C CYS A 632 -8.10 5.22 -17.90
N VAL A 633 -7.43 5.26 -19.05
CA VAL A 633 -6.28 4.40 -19.38
C VAL A 633 -5.06 5.32 -19.58
N MET A 634 -3.99 5.05 -18.84
CA MET A 634 -2.71 5.76 -18.90
C MET A 634 -1.59 4.77 -19.22
N VAL A 635 -0.75 5.10 -20.20
CA VAL A 635 0.42 4.29 -20.58
C VAL A 635 1.68 5.15 -20.64
N GLU A 636 2.71 4.69 -19.94
CA GLU A 636 4.06 5.24 -19.96
C GLU A 636 4.83 4.69 -21.17
N GLY A 637 5.52 5.55 -21.92
CA GLY A 637 6.22 5.14 -23.14
C GLY A 637 5.28 4.84 -24.31
N GLY A 638 4.03 5.30 -24.24
CA GLY A 638 3.07 5.16 -25.32
C GLY A 638 3.32 6.14 -26.47
N VAL A 639 2.88 5.76 -27.67
CA VAL A 639 3.01 6.59 -28.89
C VAL A 639 2.06 7.78 -28.85
N SER A 640 0.77 7.52 -28.60
CA SER A 640 -0.25 8.56 -28.41
C SER A 640 -1.47 8.02 -27.68
N GLY A 641 -2.25 8.90 -27.03
CA GLY A 641 -3.52 8.51 -26.43
C GLY A 641 -4.53 7.87 -27.38
N GLY A 642 -4.50 8.22 -28.68
CA GLY A 642 -5.41 7.67 -29.70
C GLY A 642 -4.96 6.34 -30.32
N SER A 643 -3.65 6.07 -30.34
CA SER A 643 -3.07 4.85 -30.91
C SER A 643 -2.76 3.78 -29.86
N THR A 644 -2.53 4.18 -28.60
CA THR A 644 -2.10 3.28 -27.52
C THR A 644 -3.22 3.08 -26.50
N CYS A 645 -3.80 4.16 -25.97
CA CYS A 645 -4.77 4.06 -24.87
C CYS A 645 -6.23 3.85 -25.35
N ALA A 646 -6.62 4.43 -26.49
CA ALA A 646 -7.98 4.31 -27.01
C ALA A 646 -8.38 2.87 -27.44
N PRO A 647 -7.49 2.04 -28.04
CA PRO A 647 -7.79 0.62 -28.26
C PRO A 647 -7.99 -0.16 -26.95
N LEU A 648 -7.11 0.04 -25.95
CA LEU A 648 -7.26 -0.58 -24.63
C LEU A 648 -8.60 -0.19 -23.97
N PHE A 649 -9.01 1.07 -24.07
CA PHE A 649 -10.32 1.52 -23.63
C PHE A 649 -11.45 0.79 -24.38
N HIS A 650 -11.36 0.61 -25.70
CA HIS A 650 -12.33 -0.18 -26.47
C HIS A 650 -12.43 -1.61 -25.96
N ASP A 651 -11.29 -2.30 -25.82
CA ASP A 651 -11.25 -3.72 -25.45
C ASP A 651 -11.75 -3.97 -24.02
N ILE A 652 -11.42 -3.08 -23.08
CA ILE A 652 -11.94 -3.13 -21.71
C ILE A 652 -13.45 -2.85 -21.70
N MET A 653 -13.89 -1.73 -22.29
CA MET A 653 -15.31 -1.36 -22.29
C MET A 653 -16.18 -2.38 -23.02
N LYS A 654 -15.69 -2.99 -24.12
CA LYS A 654 -16.37 -4.06 -24.84
C LYS A 654 -16.65 -5.26 -23.92
N GLN A 655 -15.63 -5.73 -23.19
CA GLN A 655 -15.77 -6.86 -22.27
C GLN A 655 -16.61 -6.50 -21.04
N VAL A 656 -16.48 -5.28 -20.50
CA VAL A 656 -17.35 -4.80 -19.41
C VAL A 656 -18.82 -4.79 -19.85
N PHE A 657 -19.15 -4.31 -21.06
CA PHE A 657 -20.52 -4.37 -21.59
C PHE A 657 -21.00 -5.78 -21.94
N ALA A 658 -20.10 -6.71 -22.28
CA ALA A 658 -20.48 -8.10 -22.54
C ALA A 658 -20.76 -8.87 -21.23
N LEU A 659 -20.00 -8.57 -20.17
CA LEU A 659 -20.28 -9.03 -18.80
C LEU A 659 -21.69 -8.63 -18.33
N GLU A 660 -22.16 -7.42 -18.69
CA GLU A 660 -23.52 -6.97 -18.38
C GLU A 660 -24.61 -7.79 -19.08
N LYS A 661 -24.30 -8.37 -20.24
CA LYS A 661 -25.20 -9.25 -21.00
C LYS A 661 -25.18 -10.69 -20.50
N GLY A 662 -24.49 -10.97 -19.39
CA GLY A 662 -24.37 -12.30 -18.79
C GLY A 662 -23.23 -13.15 -19.35
N GLU A 663 -22.26 -12.56 -20.09
CA GLU A 663 -21.04 -13.29 -20.44
C GLU A 663 -20.27 -13.66 -19.15
N LYS A 664 -19.81 -14.91 -19.07
CA LYS A 664 -19.07 -15.42 -17.90
C LYS A 664 -17.60 -15.05 -17.99
N VAL A 665 -17.04 -14.62 -16.87
CA VAL A 665 -15.62 -14.31 -16.71
C VAL A 665 -15.09 -15.16 -15.57
N ASP A 666 -14.33 -16.20 -15.92
CA ASP A 666 -13.68 -17.07 -14.95
C ASP A 666 -12.39 -16.41 -14.46
N ILE A 667 -12.40 -15.98 -13.19
CA ILE A 667 -11.27 -15.31 -12.57
C ILE A 667 -10.23 -16.36 -12.17
N THR A 668 -9.05 -16.28 -12.77
CA THR A 668 -7.92 -17.18 -12.47
C THR A 668 -6.84 -16.47 -11.68
N TYR A 669 -5.90 -17.24 -11.13
CA TYR A 669 -4.73 -16.70 -10.43
C TYR A 669 -3.84 -15.91 -11.41
N LEU A 670 -3.59 -14.63 -11.13
CA LEU A 670 -2.74 -13.80 -11.97
C LEU A 670 -1.31 -13.75 -11.43
N THR A 671 -0.35 -14.14 -12.25
CA THR A 671 1.08 -13.89 -11.98
C THR A 671 1.39 -12.38 -12.04
N PRO A 672 2.51 -11.91 -11.47
CA PRO A 672 2.94 -10.51 -11.60
C PRO A 672 3.01 -10.04 -13.05
N ALA A 673 2.46 -8.86 -13.35
CA ALA A 673 2.56 -8.24 -14.67
C ALA A 673 3.99 -7.74 -14.91
N VAL A 674 4.63 -8.17 -16.00
CA VAL A 674 6.06 -7.92 -16.25
C VAL A 674 6.32 -6.51 -16.77
N GLY A 675 7.25 -5.81 -16.14
CA GLY A 675 7.63 -4.45 -16.54
C GLY A 675 8.49 -4.41 -17.78
N HIS A 676 8.28 -3.41 -18.66
CA HIS A 676 9.22 -3.12 -19.75
C HIS A 676 9.15 -1.70 -20.30
N PHE A 677 10.22 -1.31 -21.00
CA PHE A 677 10.38 -0.01 -21.68
C PHE A 677 10.12 -0.06 -23.20
N LYS A 678 9.54 -1.13 -23.75
CA LYS A 678 9.13 -1.17 -25.17
C LYS A 678 8.17 0.01 -25.48
N GLY A 679 8.43 0.72 -26.59
CA GLY A 679 7.69 1.92 -27.00
C GLY A 679 8.37 3.25 -26.67
N VAL A 680 9.36 3.25 -25.77
CA VAL A 680 10.17 4.43 -25.43
C VAL A 680 11.22 4.67 -26.53
N GLU A 681 11.37 5.93 -26.99
CA GLU A 681 12.35 6.30 -28.04
C GLU A 681 13.63 6.86 -27.40
N GLU A 682 14.79 6.23 -27.64
CA GLU A 682 16.09 6.75 -27.19
C GLU A 682 16.46 8.03 -27.94
N VAL A 683 16.93 9.04 -27.21
CA VAL A 683 17.35 10.32 -27.79
C VAL A 683 18.84 10.51 -27.56
N SER A 684 19.60 10.32 -28.62
CA SER A 684 20.97 10.82 -28.75
C SER A 684 20.97 12.33 -28.51
N GLY A 685 21.88 12.81 -27.65
CA GLY A 685 22.06 14.24 -27.42
C GLY A 685 22.45 15.00 -28.71
N PRO A 686 22.41 16.34 -28.70
CA PRO A 686 22.76 17.15 -29.87
C PRO A 686 24.27 17.01 -30.19
N GLY A 687 24.63 16.01 -30.99
CA GLY A 687 26.02 15.73 -31.34
C GLY A 687 26.39 14.27 -31.61
N ALA A 688 25.54 13.46 -32.25
CA ALA A 688 25.96 12.19 -32.87
C ALA A 688 25.04 11.81 -34.04
N SER A 689 25.62 11.44 -35.18
CA SER A 689 24.88 10.96 -36.36
C SER A 689 25.22 9.50 -36.69
N THR A 690 24.30 8.87 -37.43
CA THR A 690 24.42 7.61 -38.22
C THR A 690 23.97 6.25 -37.64
N ALA A 691 23.25 5.55 -38.53
CA ALA A 691 23.21 4.10 -38.78
C ALA A 691 22.65 3.10 -37.74
N SER A 692 21.32 2.99 -37.71
CA SER A 692 20.53 1.77 -38.02
C SER A 692 21.05 0.35 -37.67
N ALA A 693 20.21 -0.37 -36.89
CA ALA A 693 19.95 -1.83 -36.87
C ALA A 693 21.10 -2.78 -36.47
N ALA A 694 20.92 -3.81 -35.63
CA ALA A 694 19.77 -4.69 -35.44
C ALA A 694 19.85 -5.42 -34.08
N ASN A 695 18.73 -5.97 -33.56
CA ASN A 695 18.77 -7.23 -32.79
C ASN A 695 17.38 -7.84 -32.55
N THR A 696 17.29 -9.15 -32.80
CA THR A 696 16.24 -10.05 -32.28
C THR A 696 16.95 -11.12 -31.45
N PRO A 697 16.51 -11.40 -30.22
CA PRO A 697 16.86 -12.65 -29.54
C PRO A 697 15.65 -13.59 -29.45
N ALA A 698 15.86 -14.84 -29.86
CA ALA A 698 14.98 -15.97 -29.55
C ALA A 698 15.14 -16.39 -28.06
N PRO A 699 14.16 -17.10 -27.47
CA PRO A 699 14.19 -17.41 -26.03
C PRO A 699 15.18 -18.53 -25.70
N ARG A 700 15.74 -18.50 -24.48
CA ARG A 700 16.53 -19.59 -23.91
C ARG A 700 15.81 -20.14 -22.69
N ALA A 701 15.34 -21.38 -22.79
CA ALA A 701 14.68 -22.10 -21.69
C ALA A 701 15.71 -22.61 -20.66
N ALA A 702 15.22 -22.99 -19.49
CA ALA A 702 16.01 -23.42 -18.34
C ALA A 702 16.74 -24.75 -18.57
N ALA A 703 17.82 -24.96 -17.81
CA ALA A 703 18.50 -26.24 -17.67
C ALA A 703 18.13 -26.88 -16.32
N ALA A 704 17.90 -28.18 -16.34
CA ALA A 704 17.96 -29.08 -15.19
C ALA A 704 18.44 -30.44 -15.71
N ASP A 705 19.53 -30.95 -15.15
CA ASP A 705 20.09 -32.26 -15.49
C ASP A 705 19.39 -33.38 -14.71
N GLU A 706 19.25 -34.56 -15.33
CA GLU A 706 19.74 -35.88 -14.85
C GLU A 706 18.97 -37.05 -15.54
N PRO A 707 19.55 -38.27 -15.64
CA PRO A 707 19.58 -38.94 -16.94
C PRO A 707 18.87 -40.31 -17.08
N ALA A 708 18.85 -40.77 -18.34
CA ALA A 708 18.90 -42.16 -18.80
C ALA A 708 17.63 -43.05 -18.74
N ALA A 709 17.06 -43.29 -19.92
CA ALA A 709 16.65 -44.62 -20.37
C ALA A 709 16.83 -44.70 -21.90
N VAL A 710 17.14 -45.90 -22.41
CA VAL A 710 17.39 -46.19 -23.82
C VAL A 710 16.18 -46.91 -24.40
N GLU A 711 15.72 -46.50 -25.59
CA GLU A 711 15.13 -47.44 -26.56
C GLU A 711 15.21 -46.84 -27.98
N GLU A 712 15.52 -47.70 -28.94
CA GLU A 712 15.57 -47.41 -30.38
C GLU A 712 14.17 -47.62 -30.97
N ASP A 713 13.72 -46.80 -31.94
CA ASP A 713 13.45 -47.38 -33.27
C ASP A 713 13.32 -46.37 -34.44
N GLU A 714 13.64 -46.89 -35.62
CA GLU A 714 13.32 -46.56 -37.01
C GLU A 714 12.99 -45.12 -37.51
N ARG A 715 13.73 -44.75 -38.58
CA ARG A 715 13.40 -43.68 -39.54
C ARG A 715 12.80 -44.27 -40.82
N PRO A 716 12.19 -43.44 -41.68
CA PRO A 716 12.73 -43.34 -43.04
C PRO A 716 13.07 -41.90 -43.50
N ALA A 717 13.98 -41.79 -44.48
CA ALA A 717 14.32 -40.56 -45.22
C ALA A 717 13.33 -40.32 -46.41
N ALA A 718 13.29 -39.21 -47.16
CA ALA A 718 14.18 -38.04 -47.32
C ALA A 718 13.32 -36.74 -47.48
N ALA A 719 13.66 -35.59 -48.10
CA ALA A 719 14.74 -35.13 -49.00
C ALA A 719 14.95 -33.58 -48.86
N PRO A 720 15.95 -32.93 -49.52
CA PRO A 720 16.42 -31.59 -49.11
C PRO A 720 15.83 -30.40 -49.89
N VAL A 721 15.86 -29.21 -49.26
CA VAL A 721 15.56 -27.89 -49.87
C VAL A 721 16.75 -26.94 -49.69
N ALA A 722 16.98 -26.08 -50.68
CA ALA A 722 18.24 -25.36 -50.94
C ALA A 722 18.53 -24.14 -50.03
N PRO A 723 19.82 -23.72 -49.91
CA PRO A 723 20.22 -22.52 -49.15
C PRO A 723 19.98 -21.19 -49.91
N PRO A 724 19.88 -20.05 -49.19
CA PRO A 724 19.62 -18.72 -49.77
C PRO A 724 20.86 -18.07 -50.44
N PRO A 725 20.66 -17.08 -51.33
CA PRO A 725 21.73 -16.48 -52.15
C PRO A 725 22.60 -15.44 -51.40
N PRO A 726 23.85 -15.22 -51.84
CA PRO A 726 24.77 -14.26 -51.23
C PRO A 726 24.51 -12.79 -51.62
N PRO A 727 24.97 -11.81 -50.81
CA PRO A 727 24.74 -10.38 -51.04
C PRO A 727 25.59 -9.77 -52.17
N ARG A 728 25.07 -8.68 -52.77
CA ARG A 728 25.74 -7.95 -53.87
C ARG A 728 26.89 -7.04 -53.38
N PRO A 729 27.97 -6.87 -54.15
CA PRO A 729 29.10 -6.02 -53.78
C PRO A 729 28.84 -4.52 -53.99
N VAL A 730 29.50 -3.69 -53.18
CA VAL A 730 29.46 -2.22 -53.18
C VAL A 730 30.51 -1.65 -54.14
N MET A 731 30.15 -0.65 -54.96
CA MET A 731 31.11 0.06 -55.83
C MET A 731 31.92 1.14 -55.07
N PRO A 732 33.21 1.34 -55.40
CA PRO A 732 34.03 2.41 -54.86
C PRO A 732 33.80 3.77 -55.56
N PRO A 733 34.11 4.91 -54.91
CA PRO A 733 33.84 6.25 -55.44
C PRO A 733 34.88 6.74 -56.46
N ARG A 734 34.43 7.55 -57.44
CA ARG A 734 35.29 8.28 -58.38
C ARG A 734 35.76 9.62 -57.80
N ARG A 735 36.99 10.03 -58.15
CA ARG A 735 37.59 11.34 -57.82
C ARG A 735 37.42 12.36 -58.95
N SER A 736 37.00 13.57 -58.60
CA SER A 736 37.20 14.87 -59.28
C SER A 736 36.44 15.94 -58.47
N GLY A 737 36.87 17.19 -58.26
CA GLY A 737 38.06 17.94 -58.65
C GLY A 737 38.08 19.27 -57.85
N SER A 738 39.15 20.05 -57.99
CA SER A 738 39.59 21.15 -57.12
C SER A 738 38.89 22.54 -57.24
N ILE A 739 38.66 23.21 -56.08
CA ILE A 739 38.99 24.66 -55.77
C ILE A 739 38.12 25.78 -56.44
N PRO A 740 37.94 27.02 -55.92
CA PRO A 740 38.27 27.66 -54.61
C PRO A 740 37.08 28.35 -53.85
N SER A 741 37.44 28.92 -52.69
CA SER A 741 36.73 29.82 -51.75
C SER A 741 36.08 31.12 -52.27
N ARG A 742 35.07 31.63 -51.54
CA ARG A 742 35.15 32.86 -50.68
C ARG A 742 33.81 33.23 -50.01
N PHE A 743 33.95 33.85 -48.82
CA PHE A 743 32.93 34.44 -47.92
C PHE A 743 31.96 33.49 -47.21
#